data_AF-A0A7Y3HAR9-F1
#
_entry.id   AF-A0A7Y3HAR9-F1
#
_cell.length_a   1.000
_cell.length_b   1.000
_cell.length_c   1.000
_cell.angle_alpha   90.00
_cell.angle_beta   90.00
_cell.angle_gamma   90.00
#
_symmetry.space_group_name_H-M   'P 1'
#
loop_
_entity.id
_entity.type
_entity.pdbx_description
1 polymer ?
#
loop_
_entity_poly.entity_id
_entity_poly.type
_entity_poly.pdbx_seq_one_letter_code
_entity_poly.pdbx_strand_id
1 'polypeptide(L)'
;MNWVRAVENRRFLIVGGILLIVAGSLVVTALRNPVSFDAFWHLQTGRDWLVNGLSPWLDQYSYTFYQQEISNPPVIFQALLYGFTSEFGVRNGFLLFKLSCFLLTIGAAFAALRQLKAHPLIYAFVLPLIAFSLQLRSTVRPELLAYLFTILALMMYFRAGEKVNLRNVLPMVLLALLWTIYHRSSIIAFVIFAGFFLDCAITQVQTRASAAEWTRWFALGALTLAVGFLNPGLSHPLLEAISFSSEWNLYIAEYQYGPWLFEYPATFVFLMLAILTPVMAIQQRKPGYLLCCLTLTYAAFESARLFSFAGMVVTLIFAKLLISSGFPAHWKSPRFRFLPLAGVLSIVLVIPALASNVMRAQALMAENRQTINRFPQALTDYMRDSQLSGRVHNEFSTGGFLIYQLASQNRFYIDGRTHILYPVDHLKRFMETVALPEVLRKELDKYDVDMVAWIYDSTRHDTVMSLGDFSLDFVDSNHALYVRGPANFALLGSLSWQPACWHESLSEQLQIERRKMDSVLPWNSGLYPFANFVLGFDQAEDKLAFLDQSFARDVWNDDMRRFAGFQLMQAGHYELAASMFAGVITQRPQDLLASATAFLDADNHDAASRALMVFIATPWPVINSADLQVLQWLYQRLNKIRKLNAEEQRVLEKIGGSLDSPTLRADEKPSALGVFCLDRASSDPRPQ
;
A
#
# COMPACT_ATOMS: atom_id res chain seq x y z
N MET A 1 23.48 13.63 -44.85
CA MET A 1 22.52 14.64 -45.35
C MET A 1 21.11 14.08 -45.54
N ASN A 2 20.96 12.80 -45.94
CA ASN A 2 19.67 12.19 -46.25
C ASN A 2 18.81 11.80 -45.04
N TRP A 3 19.41 11.46 -43.89
CA TRP A 3 18.67 10.85 -42.79
C TRP A 3 17.75 11.82 -42.03
N VAL A 4 18.19 13.06 -41.72
CA VAL A 4 17.35 14.05 -41.00
C VAL A 4 16.10 14.38 -41.83
N ARG A 5 16.28 14.66 -43.12
CA ARG A 5 15.17 14.87 -44.05
C ARG A 5 14.32 13.61 -44.23
N ALA A 6 14.92 12.41 -44.26
CA ALA A 6 14.16 11.17 -44.34
C ALA A 6 13.29 10.92 -43.10
N VAL A 7 13.81 11.23 -41.89
CA VAL A 7 13.05 11.16 -40.63
C VAL A 7 11.92 12.19 -40.62
N GLU A 8 12.20 13.42 -41.05
CA GLU A 8 11.20 14.48 -41.15
C GLU A 8 10.10 14.14 -42.17
N ASN A 9 10.47 13.59 -43.33
CA ASN A 9 9.53 13.10 -44.35
C ASN A 9 8.65 11.95 -43.82
N ARG A 10 9.14 11.20 -42.83
CA ARG A 10 8.40 10.12 -42.14
C ARG A 10 7.80 10.57 -40.80
N ARG A 11 7.70 11.87 -40.52
CA ARG A 11 7.15 12.43 -39.26
C ARG A 11 5.85 11.77 -38.88
N PHE A 12 4.88 11.68 -39.80
CA PHE A 12 3.57 11.11 -39.51
C PHE A 12 3.66 9.65 -39.05
N LEU A 13 4.46 8.83 -39.74
CA LEU A 13 4.66 7.43 -39.39
C LEU A 13 5.38 7.25 -38.06
N ILE A 14 6.45 8.01 -37.82
CA ILE A 14 7.27 7.90 -36.60
C ILE A 14 6.48 8.40 -35.39
N VAL A 15 5.93 9.61 -35.48
CA VAL A 15 5.21 10.23 -34.36
C VAL A 15 3.89 9.51 -34.11
N GLY A 16 3.16 9.15 -35.18
CA GLY A 16 1.93 8.37 -35.09
C GLY A 16 2.16 6.98 -34.51
N GLY A 17 3.19 6.26 -34.97
CA GLY A 17 3.54 4.94 -34.42
C GLY A 17 3.90 4.99 -32.94
N ILE A 18 4.66 6.00 -32.51
CA ILE A 18 5.05 6.15 -31.10
C ILE A 18 3.86 6.55 -30.23
N LEU A 19 2.98 7.42 -30.72
CA LEU A 19 1.73 7.74 -30.05
C LEU A 19 0.83 6.51 -29.89
N LEU A 20 0.74 5.64 -30.91
CA LEU A 20 -0.03 4.41 -30.83
C LEU A 20 0.54 3.45 -29.79
N ILE A 21 1.87 3.26 -29.75
CA ILE A 21 2.52 2.41 -28.76
C ILE A 21 2.31 2.96 -27.34
N VAL A 22 2.53 4.25 -27.14
CA VAL A 22 2.32 4.93 -25.85
C VAL A 22 0.86 4.89 -25.42
N ALA A 23 -0.08 5.16 -26.32
CA ALA A 23 -1.50 5.08 -26.03
C ALA A 23 -1.90 3.64 -25.65
N GLY A 24 -1.41 2.64 -26.39
CA GLY A 24 -1.63 1.22 -26.09
C GLY A 24 -1.09 0.84 -24.71
N SER A 25 0.14 1.24 -24.36
CA SER A 25 0.71 0.93 -23.03
C SER A 25 -0.06 1.60 -21.89
N LEU A 26 -0.56 2.82 -22.11
CA LEU A 26 -1.36 3.55 -21.13
C LEU A 26 -2.78 2.97 -21.00
N VAL A 27 -3.39 2.45 -22.07
CA VAL A 27 -4.65 1.70 -22.00
C VAL A 27 -4.46 0.43 -21.15
N VAL A 28 -3.39 -0.33 -21.38
CA VAL A 28 -3.06 -1.51 -20.54
C VAL A 28 -2.83 -1.09 -19.08
N THR A 29 -2.15 0.04 -18.85
CA THR A 29 -1.94 0.57 -17.51
C THR A 29 -3.25 1.00 -16.85
N ALA A 30 -4.17 1.61 -17.59
CA ALA A 30 -5.48 2.02 -17.10
C ALA A 30 -6.35 0.81 -16.71
N LEU A 31 -6.14 -0.36 -17.33
CA LEU A 31 -6.77 -1.63 -16.93
C LEU A 31 -6.29 -2.17 -15.58
N ARG A 32 -5.26 -1.58 -14.96
CA ARG A 32 -4.85 -1.95 -13.59
C ARG A 32 -6.05 -1.80 -12.65
N ASN A 33 -6.37 -2.84 -11.90
CA ASN A 33 -7.41 -2.81 -10.90
C ASN A 33 -7.11 -1.72 -9.88
N PRO A 34 -8.15 -1.09 -9.29
CA PRO A 34 -7.95 -0.21 -8.17
C PRO A 34 -7.27 -1.02 -7.08
N VAL A 35 -6.02 -0.69 -6.74
CA VAL A 35 -5.27 -1.30 -5.63
C VAL A 35 -4.97 -0.29 -4.54
N SER A 36 -5.40 0.96 -4.75
CA SER A 36 -5.10 2.06 -3.83
C SER A 36 -6.02 1.98 -2.62
N PHE A 37 -5.41 2.08 -1.45
CA PHE A 37 -6.08 2.20 -0.15
C PHE A 37 -6.96 3.46 -0.06
N ASP A 38 -6.73 4.45 -0.93
CA ASP A 38 -7.33 5.78 -0.80
C ASP A 38 -8.48 6.05 -1.76
N ALA A 39 -8.53 5.34 -2.89
CA ALA A 39 -9.45 5.69 -3.97
C ALA A 39 -10.93 5.62 -3.53
N PHE A 40 -11.26 4.71 -2.62
CA PHE A 40 -12.63 4.48 -2.17
C PHE A 40 -13.12 5.52 -1.17
N TRP A 41 -12.27 6.02 -0.25
CA TRP A 41 -12.72 7.12 0.62
C TRP A 41 -12.92 8.40 -0.20
N HIS A 42 -12.07 8.66 -1.21
CA HIS A 42 -12.30 9.78 -2.13
C HIS A 42 -13.63 9.66 -2.87
N LEU A 43 -13.94 8.46 -3.37
CA LEU A 43 -15.20 8.17 -4.04
C LEU A 43 -16.39 8.40 -3.10
N GLN A 44 -16.32 7.89 -1.87
CA GLN A 44 -17.39 8.05 -0.88
C GLN A 44 -17.59 9.52 -0.49
N THR A 45 -16.51 10.27 -0.24
CA THR A 45 -16.61 11.71 0.05
C THR A 45 -17.22 12.49 -1.13
N GLY A 46 -16.86 12.15 -2.37
CA GLY A 46 -17.45 12.77 -3.56
C GLY A 46 -18.94 12.50 -3.67
N ARG A 47 -19.35 11.25 -3.43
CA ARG A 47 -20.77 10.85 -3.39
C ARG A 47 -21.52 11.61 -2.31
N ASP A 48 -21.00 11.62 -1.09
CA ASP A 48 -21.68 12.22 0.05
C ASP A 48 -21.78 13.74 -0.06
N TRP A 49 -20.77 14.38 -0.62
CA TRP A 49 -20.80 15.82 -0.88
C TRP A 49 -21.87 16.19 -1.90
N LEU A 50 -21.90 15.48 -3.03
CA LEU A 50 -22.78 15.83 -4.15
C LEU A 50 -24.22 15.34 -3.99
N VAL A 51 -24.43 14.20 -3.33
CA VAL A 51 -25.75 13.56 -3.21
C VAL A 51 -26.36 13.80 -1.83
N ASN A 52 -25.58 13.62 -0.78
CA ASN A 52 -26.09 13.65 0.60
C ASN A 52 -25.91 15.03 1.27
N GLY A 53 -25.25 15.99 0.60
CA GLY A 53 -24.99 17.32 1.12
C GLY A 53 -24.04 17.36 2.32
N LEU A 54 -23.27 16.29 2.56
CA LEU A 54 -22.31 16.25 3.66
C LEU A 54 -21.09 17.11 3.35
N SER A 55 -20.54 17.76 4.37
CA SER A 55 -19.34 18.60 4.20
C SER A 55 -18.12 17.72 3.92
N PRO A 56 -17.38 17.93 2.82
CA PRO A 56 -16.13 17.22 2.56
C PRO A 56 -14.97 17.71 3.45
N TRP A 57 -15.16 18.80 4.21
CA TRP A 57 -14.17 19.36 5.13
C TRP A 57 -14.29 18.83 6.56
N LEU A 58 -15.31 18.02 6.86
CA LEU A 58 -15.51 17.45 8.19
C LEU A 58 -15.59 15.93 8.07
N ASP A 59 -14.89 15.21 8.95
CA ASP A 59 -14.95 13.76 8.93
C ASP A 59 -16.33 13.22 9.36
N GLN A 60 -16.90 12.36 8.53
CA GLN A 60 -18.20 11.71 8.77
C GLN A 60 -18.07 10.22 9.11
N TYR A 61 -16.89 9.63 8.88
CA TYR A 61 -16.74 8.18 8.75
C TYR A 61 -16.03 7.55 9.93
N SER A 62 -15.07 8.27 10.52
CA SER A 62 -14.33 7.75 11.66
C SER A 62 -15.08 8.05 12.95
N TYR A 63 -14.97 7.16 13.93
CA TYR A 63 -15.39 7.47 15.30
C TYR A 63 -14.24 8.08 16.12
N THR A 64 -13.00 7.96 15.66
CA THR A 64 -11.79 8.47 16.33
C THR A 64 -11.59 9.97 16.10
N PHE A 65 -12.00 10.49 14.93
CA PHE A 65 -11.88 11.90 14.53
C PHE A 65 -13.21 12.46 14.01
N TYR A 66 -14.35 11.97 14.53
CA TYR A 66 -15.66 12.42 14.06
C TYR A 66 -15.83 13.94 14.13
N GLN A 67 -16.31 14.54 13.04
CA GLN A 67 -16.49 15.99 12.87
C GLN A 67 -15.20 16.82 13.00
N GLN A 68 -14.03 16.19 13.02
CA GLN A 68 -12.76 16.91 12.93
C GLN A 68 -12.55 17.46 11.52
N GLU A 69 -11.86 18.59 11.43
CA GLU A 69 -11.55 19.22 10.17
C GLU A 69 -10.57 18.37 9.35
N ILE A 70 -10.93 18.14 8.09
CA ILE A 70 -10.04 17.55 7.09
C ILE A 70 -9.30 18.71 6.43
N SER A 71 -7.99 18.71 6.59
CA SER A 71 -7.13 19.74 6.00
C SER A 71 -7.09 19.59 4.47
N ASN A 72 -7.52 20.62 3.76
CA ASN A 72 -7.45 20.75 2.29
C ASN A 72 -7.83 19.48 1.49
N PRO A 73 -9.09 18.98 1.64
CA PRO A 73 -9.58 17.82 0.90
C PRO A 73 -9.64 18.13 -0.62
N PRO A 74 -9.26 17.19 -1.50
CA PRO A 74 -9.23 17.43 -2.94
C PRO A 74 -10.64 17.29 -3.55
N VAL A 75 -11.54 18.22 -3.22
CA VAL A 75 -12.98 18.13 -3.52
C VAL A 75 -13.29 18.04 -5.02
N ILE A 76 -12.54 18.75 -5.86
CA ILE A 76 -12.70 18.71 -7.33
C ILE A 76 -12.39 17.31 -7.86
N PHE A 77 -11.33 16.66 -7.34
CA PHE A 77 -11.01 15.29 -7.70
C PHE A 77 -12.11 14.32 -7.27
N GLN A 78 -12.61 14.46 -6.03
CA GLN A 78 -13.66 13.61 -5.49
C GLN A 78 -14.96 13.72 -6.30
N ALA A 79 -15.36 14.95 -6.67
CA ALA A 79 -16.52 15.20 -7.50
C ALA A 79 -16.38 14.59 -8.91
N LEU A 80 -15.23 14.78 -9.56
CA LEU A 80 -14.99 14.19 -10.88
C LEU A 80 -14.97 12.66 -10.80
N LEU A 81 -14.29 12.10 -9.81
CA LEU A 81 -14.23 10.64 -9.63
C LEU A 81 -15.62 10.06 -9.42
N TYR A 82 -16.43 10.66 -8.54
CA TYR A 82 -17.81 10.24 -8.33
C TYR A 82 -18.62 10.29 -9.63
N GLY A 83 -18.56 11.40 -10.37
CA GLY A 83 -19.27 11.55 -11.64
C GLY A 83 -18.90 10.48 -12.68
N PHE A 84 -17.63 10.09 -12.79
CA PHE A 84 -17.25 8.98 -13.67
C PHE A 84 -17.83 7.64 -13.18
N THR A 85 -17.83 7.39 -11.87
CA THR A 85 -18.34 6.12 -11.33
C THR A 85 -19.85 6.01 -11.29
N SER A 86 -20.58 7.13 -11.15
CA SER A 86 -22.04 7.14 -11.19
C SER A 86 -22.55 6.81 -12.58
N GLU A 87 -21.89 7.32 -13.62
CA GLU A 87 -22.31 7.11 -15.02
C GLU A 87 -21.88 5.75 -15.58
N PHE A 88 -20.68 5.27 -15.24
CA PHE A 88 -20.09 4.07 -15.86
C PHE A 88 -19.95 2.86 -14.91
N GLY A 89 -20.34 3.02 -13.64
CA GLY A 89 -20.05 2.06 -12.57
C GLY A 89 -18.62 2.20 -12.04
N VAL A 90 -18.35 1.67 -10.83
CA VAL A 90 -17.08 1.88 -10.11
C VAL A 90 -15.85 1.45 -10.93
N ARG A 91 -15.85 0.23 -11.46
CA ARG A 91 -14.71 -0.33 -12.19
C ARG A 91 -14.41 0.44 -13.47
N ASN A 92 -15.42 0.65 -14.32
CA ASN A 92 -15.22 1.35 -15.58
C ASN A 92 -15.01 2.84 -15.38
N GLY A 93 -15.67 3.46 -14.38
CA GLY A 93 -15.44 4.84 -13.99
C GLY A 93 -14.00 5.10 -13.59
N PHE A 94 -13.40 4.23 -12.77
CA PHE A 94 -11.98 4.34 -12.39
C PHE A 94 -11.05 4.16 -13.61
N LEU A 95 -11.35 3.22 -14.49
CA LEU A 95 -10.60 3.00 -15.73
C LEU A 95 -10.66 4.23 -16.63
N LEU A 96 -11.86 4.71 -16.94
CA LEU A 96 -12.10 5.83 -17.83
C LEU A 96 -11.50 7.11 -17.26
N PHE A 97 -11.63 7.37 -15.96
CA PHE A 97 -11.02 8.52 -15.30
C PHE A 97 -9.49 8.51 -15.45
N LYS A 98 -8.83 7.38 -15.17
CA LYS A 98 -7.37 7.24 -15.37
C LYS A 98 -6.99 7.45 -16.82
N LEU A 99 -7.70 6.80 -17.74
CA LEU A 99 -7.41 6.88 -19.16
C LEU A 99 -7.57 8.32 -19.67
N SER A 100 -8.62 9.03 -19.25
CA SER A 100 -8.82 10.45 -19.56
C SER A 100 -7.64 11.29 -19.06
N CYS A 101 -7.21 11.11 -17.80
CA CYS A 101 -6.07 11.85 -17.25
C CYS A 101 -4.76 11.56 -18.01
N PHE A 102 -4.51 10.29 -18.37
CA PHE A 102 -3.34 9.88 -19.14
C PHE A 102 -3.34 10.48 -20.55
N LEU A 103 -4.46 10.39 -21.26
CA LEU A 103 -4.59 10.93 -22.61
C LEU A 103 -4.51 12.45 -22.63
N LEU A 104 -5.09 13.14 -21.64
CA LEU A 104 -4.95 14.59 -21.50
C LEU A 104 -3.50 14.98 -21.24
N THR A 105 -2.80 14.26 -20.37
CA THR A 105 -1.39 14.54 -20.05
C THR A 105 -0.48 14.29 -21.26
N ILE A 106 -0.63 13.16 -21.96
CA ILE A 106 0.13 12.88 -23.19
C ILE A 106 -0.25 13.86 -24.32
N GLY A 107 -1.53 14.22 -24.43
CA GLY A 107 -1.99 15.25 -25.37
C GLY A 107 -1.34 16.61 -25.11
N ALA A 108 -1.24 17.01 -23.84
CA ALA A 108 -0.53 18.22 -23.43
C ALA A 108 0.98 18.11 -23.71
N ALA A 109 1.61 16.96 -23.45
CA ALA A 109 3.02 16.73 -23.78
C ALA A 109 3.28 16.85 -25.29
N PHE A 110 2.40 16.26 -26.09
CA PHE A 110 2.43 16.37 -27.55
C PHE A 110 2.25 17.83 -28.01
N ALA A 111 1.30 18.56 -27.42
CA ALA A 111 1.08 19.97 -27.70
C ALA A 111 2.29 20.83 -27.32
N ALA A 112 2.95 20.53 -26.19
CA ALA A 112 4.20 21.18 -25.76
C ALA A 112 5.31 20.97 -26.79
N LEU A 113 5.52 19.74 -27.26
CA LEU A 113 6.51 19.43 -28.30
C LEU A 113 6.18 20.13 -29.63
N ARG A 114 4.89 20.26 -29.97
CA ARG A 114 4.45 21.01 -31.15
C ARG A 114 4.72 22.50 -31.01
N GLN A 115 4.43 23.09 -29.85
CA GLN A 115 4.76 24.48 -29.51
C GLN A 115 6.27 24.75 -29.67
N LEU A 116 7.11 23.79 -29.27
CA LEU A 116 8.56 23.86 -29.43
C LEU A 116 9.07 23.60 -30.85
N LYS A 117 8.18 23.28 -31.80
CA LYS A 117 8.53 22.88 -33.18
C LYS A 117 9.52 21.71 -33.21
N ALA A 118 9.33 20.74 -32.31
CA ALA A 118 10.24 19.62 -32.13
C ALA A 118 10.38 18.76 -33.39
N HIS A 119 11.57 18.18 -33.57
CA HIS A 119 11.87 17.17 -34.59
C HIS A 119 11.27 15.81 -34.18
N PRO A 120 10.87 14.92 -35.12
CA PRO A 120 10.26 13.61 -34.79
C PRO A 120 11.05 12.75 -33.80
N LEU A 121 12.38 12.82 -33.81
CA LEU A 121 13.22 12.10 -32.83
C LEU A 121 12.99 12.55 -31.39
N ILE A 122 12.60 13.80 -31.17
CA ILE A 122 12.32 14.30 -29.81
C ILE A 122 11.01 13.72 -29.31
N TYR A 123 9.97 13.66 -30.16
CA TYR A 123 8.75 12.92 -29.83
C TYR A 123 9.07 11.48 -29.47
N ALA A 124 10.03 10.87 -30.18
CA ALA A 124 10.35 9.47 -30.04
C ALA A 124 10.90 9.06 -28.67
N PHE A 125 11.63 9.93 -27.97
CA PHE A 125 12.08 9.64 -26.61
C PHE A 125 11.25 10.33 -25.53
N VAL A 126 10.72 11.53 -25.79
CA VAL A 126 9.96 12.27 -24.78
C VAL A 126 8.64 11.57 -24.46
N LEU A 127 7.85 11.20 -25.46
CA LEU A 127 6.52 10.63 -25.20
C LEU A 127 6.57 9.31 -24.42
N PRO A 128 7.47 8.36 -24.74
CA PRO A 128 7.65 7.16 -23.93
C PRO A 128 8.11 7.43 -22.49
N LEU A 129 9.00 8.42 -22.27
CA LEU A 129 9.45 8.77 -20.92
C LEU A 129 8.32 9.40 -20.08
N ILE A 130 7.52 10.30 -20.68
CA ILE A 130 6.33 10.83 -20.00
C ILE A 130 5.32 9.72 -19.70
N ALA A 131 5.10 8.80 -20.64
CA ALA A 131 4.23 7.64 -20.43
C ALA A 131 4.74 6.76 -19.29
N PHE A 132 6.04 6.47 -19.25
CA PHE A 132 6.65 5.73 -18.14
C PHE A 132 6.46 6.45 -16.80
N SER A 133 6.69 7.77 -16.74
CA SER A 133 6.44 8.58 -15.54
C SER A 133 4.98 8.49 -15.06
N LEU A 134 4.00 8.41 -15.97
CA LEU A 134 2.58 8.19 -15.62
C LEU A 134 2.33 6.78 -15.06
N GLN A 135 3.00 5.76 -15.59
CA GLN A 135 2.81 4.37 -15.16
C GLN A 135 3.37 4.09 -13.75
N LEU A 136 4.41 4.81 -13.34
CA LEU A 136 5.03 4.66 -12.02
C LEU A 136 4.03 4.89 -10.88
N ARG A 137 3.09 5.82 -11.05
CA ARG A 137 2.01 6.11 -10.10
C ARG A 137 0.67 6.24 -10.82
N SER A 138 0.19 5.08 -11.28
CA SER A 138 -1.07 4.92 -12.03
C SER A 138 -2.32 4.69 -11.15
N THR A 139 -2.24 4.99 -9.85
CA THR A 139 -3.34 4.83 -8.90
C THR A 139 -4.37 5.95 -9.06
N VAL A 140 -5.65 5.65 -8.78
CA VAL A 140 -6.74 6.64 -8.78
C VAL A 140 -6.58 7.56 -7.56
N ARG A 141 -5.83 8.65 -7.75
CA ARG A 141 -5.55 9.66 -6.74
C ARG A 141 -5.45 11.06 -7.37
N PRO A 142 -5.50 12.14 -6.57
CA PRO A 142 -5.47 13.50 -7.10
C PRO A 142 -4.27 13.83 -7.99
N GLU A 143 -3.13 13.15 -7.84
CA GLU A 143 -1.92 13.40 -8.62
C GLU A 143 -2.10 13.17 -10.13
N LEU A 144 -3.08 12.35 -10.54
CA LEU A 144 -3.34 12.08 -11.96
C LEU A 144 -3.60 13.34 -12.78
N LEU A 145 -4.38 14.30 -12.24
CA LEU A 145 -4.59 15.60 -12.89
C LEU A 145 -3.44 16.57 -12.65
N ALA A 146 -2.70 16.42 -11.54
CA ALA A 146 -1.53 17.24 -11.25
C ALA A 146 -0.41 17.03 -12.29
N TYR A 147 -0.31 15.84 -12.91
CA TYR A 147 0.61 15.60 -14.02
C TYR A 147 0.29 16.45 -15.25
N LEU A 148 -1.00 16.59 -15.59
CA LEU A 148 -1.44 17.52 -16.64
C LEU A 148 -1.04 18.96 -16.28
N PHE A 149 -1.33 19.41 -15.06
CA PHE A 149 -0.99 20.76 -14.61
C PHE A 149 0.53 21.03 -14.65
N THR A 150 1.35 20.02 -14.35
CA THR A 150 2.81 20.11 -14.47
C THR A 150 3.25 20.44 -15.90
N ILE A 151 2.69 19.74 -16.89
CA ILE A 151 3.02 19.98 -18.31
C ILE A 151 2.49 21.34 -18.76
N LEU A 152 1.28 21.72 -18.35
CA LEU A 152 0.72 23.03 -18.66
C LEU A 152 1.57 24.17 -18.07
N ALA A 153 2.07 24.03 -16.84
CA ALA A 153 2.97 25.01 -16.22
C ALA A 153 4.26 25.19 -17.04
N LEU A 154 4.86 24.09 -17.52
CA LEU A 154 6.02 24.16 -18.41
C LEU A 154 5.69 24.78 -19.77
N MET A 155 4.53 24.47 -20.36
CA MET A 155 4.08 25.09 -21.61
C MET A 155 3.95 26.60 -21.46
N MET A 156 3.40 27.07 -20.35
CA MET A 156 3.28 28.49 -20.02
C MET A 156 4.67 29.14 -19.85
N TYR A 157 5.58 28.49 -19.14
CA TYR A 157 6.98 28.94 -19.01
C TYR A 157 7.65 29.05 -20.40
N PHE A 158 7.59 27.99 -21.21
CA PHE A 158 8.20 27.98 -22.55
C PHE A 158 7.59 29.04 -23.48
N ARG A 159 6.28 29.31 -23.35
CA ARG A 159 5.56 30.32 -24.14
C ARG A 159 5.96 31.74 -23.73
N ALA A 160 6.05 31.99 -22.42
CA ALA A 160 6.34 33.30 -21.88
C ALA A 160 7.78 33.75 -22.21
N GLY A 161 8.71 32.79 -22.31
CA GLY A 161 10.13 33.08 -22.52
C GLY A 161 10.69 33.84 -21.32
N GLU A 162 11.40 34.93 -21.57
CA GLU A 162 11.98 35.80 -20.52
C GLU A 162 11.20 37.12 -20.37
N LYS A 163 9.89 37.10 -20.65
CA LYS A 163 9.05 38.30 -20.68
C LYS A 163 8.00 38.28 -19.58
N VAL A 164 8.18 39.14 -18.58
CA VAL A 164 7.22 39.33 -17.49
C VAL A 164 6.19 40.40 -17.84
N ASN A 165 4.99 39.97 -18.16
CA ASN A 165 3.82 40.82 -18.40
C ASN A 165 2.54 40.06 -18.00
N LEU A 166 1.44 40.80 -17.84
CA LEU A 166 0.17 40.24 -17.38
C LEU A 166 -0.33 39.11 -18.30
N ARG A 167 -0.18 39.23 -19.62
CA ARG A 167 -0.62 38.21 -20.59
C ARG A 167 0.10 36.87 -20.39
N ASN A 168 1.37 36.90 -19.98
CA ASN A 168 2.18 35.71 -19.78
C ASN A 168 2.02 35.13 -18.37
N VAL A 169 1.89 35.99 -17.35
CA VAL A 169 1.82 35.56 -15.94
C VAL A 169 0.41 35.21 -15.51
N LEU A 170 -0.63 35.87 -16.03
CA LEU A 170 -2.01 35.60 -15.63
C LEU A 170 -2.41 34.12 -15.80
N PRO A 171 -2.10 33.42 -16.92
CA PRO A 171 -2.36 31.98 -17.02
C PRO A 171 -1.63 31.15 -15.95
N MET A 172 -0.41 31.55 -15.55
CA MET A 172 0.37 30.89 -14.50
C MET A 172 -0.29 31.06 -13.14
N VAL A 173 -0.73 32.29 -12.82
CA VAL A 173 -1.48 32.62 -11.59
C VAL A 173 -2.78 31.83 -11.52
N LEU A 174 -3.54 31.77 -12.60
CA LEU A 174 -4.80 31.02 -12.66
C LEU A 174 -4.57 29.51 -12.50
N LEU A 175 -3.51 28.97 -13.11
CA LEU A 175 -3.16 27.56 -12.96
C LEU A 175 -2.71 27.24 -11.53
N ALA A 176 -1.87 28.10 -10.93
CA ALA A 176 -1.44 27.95 -9.54
C ALA A 176 -2.63 28.00 -8.58
N LEU A 177 -3.54 28.97 -8.76
CA LEU A 177 -4.77 29.09 -7.96
C LEU A 177 -5.64 27.83 -8.07
N LEU A 178 -5.95 27.41 -9.31
CA LEU A 178 -6.74 26.20 -9.55
C LEU A 178 -6.10 24.98 -8.89
N TRP A 179 -4.77 24.85 -9.03
CA TRP A 179 -4.05 23.70 -8.49
C TRP A 179 -4.00 23.74 -6.96
N THR A 180 -3.79 24.90 -6.34
CA THR A 180 -3.74 25.03 -4.87
C THR A 180 -5.10 24.73 -4.20
N ILE A 181 -6.21 25.07 -4.86
CA ILE A 181 -7.56 24.65 -4.44
C ILE A 181 -7.77 23.14 -4.67
N TYR A 182 -7.21 22.61 -5.77
CA TYR A 182 -7.38 21.21 -6.15
C TYR A 182 -6.59 20.25 -5.25
N HIS A 183 -5.30 20.53 -5.02
CA HIS A 183 -4.39 19.61 -4.32
C HIS A 183 -3.07 20.28 -3.89
N ARG A 184 -2.50 19.80 -2.77
CA ARG A 184 -1.24 20.29 -2.18
C ARG A 184 -0.01 20.11 -3.07
N SER A 185 -0.07 19.23 -4.08
CA SER A 185 1.00 19.09 -5.08
C SER A 185 1.22 20.34 -5.95
N SER A 186 0.40 21.39 -5.78
CA SER A 186 0.61 22.69 -6.38
C SER A 186 1.98 23.32 -6.09
N ILE A 187 2.70 22.87 -5.06
CA ILE A 187 4.12 23.21 -4.84
C ILE A 187 4.97 23.10 -6.12
N ILE A 188 4.69 22.12 -6.98
CA ILE A 188 5.39 21.91 -8.25
C ILE A 188 5.21 23.11 -9.20
N ALA A 189 4.03 23.73 -9.24
CA ALA A 189 3.80 24.96 -10.01
C ALA A 189 4.68 26.10 -9.50
N PHE A 190 4.77 26.29 -8.19
CA PHE A 190 5.58 27.35 -7.59
C PHE A 190 7.07 27.15 -7.88
N VAL A 191 7.58 25.92 -7.87
CA VAL A 191 8.97 25.63 -8.28
C VAL A 191 9.20 26.00 -9.76
N ILE A 192 8.27 25.60 -10.65
CA ILE A 192 8.37 25.89 -12.08
C ILE A 192 8.32 27.40 -12.35
N PHE A 193 7.38 28.10 -11.73
CA PHE A 193 7.21 29.54 -11.92
C PHE A 193 8.31 30.34 -11.25
N ALA A 194 8.85 29.90 -10.10
CA ALA A 194 10.07 30.47 -9.54
C ALA A 194 11.23 30.38 -10.53
N GLY A 195 11.35 29.26 -11.25
CA GLY A 195 12.31 29.13 -12.36
C GLY A 195 12.11 30.18 -13.45
N PHE A 196 10.86 30.38 -13.91
CA PHE A 196 10.52 31.42 -14.88
C PHE A 196 10.90 32.84 -14.40
N PHE A 197 10.53 33.19 -13.16
CA PHE A 197 10.85 34.50 -12.59
C PHE A 197 12.36 34.69 -12.42
N LEU A 198 13.11 33.62 -12.06
CA LEU A 198 14.57 33.65 -11.96
C LEU A 198 15.24 33.91 -13.31
N ASP A 199 14.83 33.20 -14.37
CA ASP A 199 15.35 33.48 -15.72
C ASP A 199 15.07 34.93 -16.13
N CYS A 200 13.85 35.42 -15.90
CA CYS A 200 13.48 36.80 -16.21
C CYS A 200 14.29 37.83 -15.41
N ALA A 201 14.56 37.57 -14.13
CA ALA A 201 15.35 38.46 -13.28
C ALA A 201 16.78 38.58 -13.81
N ILE A 202 17.39 37.47 -14.20
CA ILE A 202 18.74 37.45 -14.77
C ILE A 202 18.79 38.20 -16.10
N THR A 203 17.78 38.00 -16.97
CA THR A 203 17.66 38.78 -18.21
C THR A 203 17.53 40.28 -17.91
N GLN A 204 16.70 40.67 -16.95
CA GLN A 204 16.52 42.08 -16.56
C GLN A 204 17.81 42.71 -16.02
N VAL A 205 18.61 41.97 -15.24
CA VAL A 205 19.93 42.43 -14.81
C VAL A 205 20.85 42.62 -16.02
N GLN A 206 20.90 41.65 -16.93
CA GLN A 206 21.77 41.70 -18.12
C GLN A 206 21.39 42.83 -19.08
N THR A 207 20.09 43.11 -19.25
CA THR A 207 19.59 44.17 -20.12
C THR A 207 19.49 45.53 -19.42
N ARG A 208 19.88 45.63 -18.15
CA ARG A 208 19.75 46.84 -17.32
C ARG A 208 18.33 47.42 -17.35
N ALA A 209 17.36 46.56 -17.03
CA ALA A 209 15.94 46.89 -17.05
C ALA A 209 15.59 48.09 -16.18
N SER A 210 14.54 48.82 -16.60
CA SER A 210 14.02 49.99 -15.90
C SER A 210 13.39 49.64 -14.55
N ALA A 211 13.25 50.62 -13.66
CA ALA A 211 12.54 50.44 -12.39
C ALA A 211 11.11 49.93 -12.59
N ALA A 212 10.41 50.38 -13.64
CA ALA A 212 9.05 49.92 -13.96
C ALA A 212 8.98 48.43 -14.32
N GLU A 213 10.01 47.88 -14.97
CA GLU A 213 10.09 46.45 -15.29
C GLU A 213 10.33 45.60 -14.04
N TRP A 214 11.19 46.08 -13.14
CA TRP A 214 11.39 45.46 -11.82
C TRP A 214 10.13 45.53 -10.97
N THR A 215 9.44 46.68 -10.90
CA THR A 215 8.17 46.80 -10.19
C THR A 215 7.14 45.82 -10.75
N ARG A 216 7.05 45.67 -12.08
CA ARG A 216 6.16 44.69 -12.71
C ARG A 216 6.57 43.26 -12.37
N TRP A 217 7.87 42.96 -12.35
CA TRP A 217 8.39 41.66 -11.93
C TRP A 217 7.99 41.35 -10.49
N PHE A 218 8.22 42.28 -9.56
CA PHE A 218 7.86 42.11 -8.15
C PHE A 218 6.35 41.98 -7.94
N ALA A 219 5.54 42.85 -8.58
CA ALA A 219 4.09 42.82 -8.44
C ALA A 219 3.50 41.51 -8.95
N LEU A 220 3.92 41.03 -10.14
CA LEU A 220 3.43 39.79 -10.71
C LEU A 220 4.00 38.54 -10.01
N GLY A 221 5.23 38.61 -9.50
CA GLY A 221 5.83 37.57 -8.67
C GLY A 221 5.10 37.43 -7.33
N ALA A 222 4.85 38.56 -6.64
CA ALA A 222 4.08 38.59 -5.41
C ALA A 222 2.65 38.08 -5.61
N LEU A 223 1.98 38.47 -6.71
CA LEU A 223 0.67 37.94 -7.06
C LEU A 223 0.71 36.41 -7.26
N THR A 224 1.74 35.91 -7.95
CA THR A 224 1.90 34.46 -8.19
C THR A 224 2.15 33.71 -6.88
N LEU A 225 2.88 34.27 -5.92
CA LEU A 225 3.07 33.67 -4.60
C LEU A 225 1.81 33.77 -3.73
N ALA A 226 1.12 34.91 -3.75
CA ALA A 226 -0.04 35.16 -2.91
C ALA A 226 -1.19 34.17 -3.16
N VAL A 227 -1.38 33.71 -4.40
CA VAL A 227 -2.43 32.73 -4.71
C VAL A 227 -2.24 31.38 -4.01
N GLY A 228 -1.03 31.06 -3.55
CA GLY A 228 -0.81 29.84 -2.76
C GLY A 228 -1.52 29.84 -1.40
N PHE A 229 -1.88 31.02 -0.87
CA PHE A 229 -2.68 31.13 0.35
C PHE A 229 -4.20 31.03 0.09
N LEU A 230 -4.63 31.07 -1.17
CA LEU A 230 -6.05 31.02 -1.55
C LEU A 230 -6.57 29.59 -1.65
N ASN A 231 -6.39 28.82 -0.57
CA ASN A 231 -6.99 27.50 -0.37
C ASN A 231 -7.79 27.48 0.94
N PRO A 232 -8.68 26.49 1.16
CA PRO A 232 -9.52 26.45 2.35
C PRO A 232 -8.77 26.51 3.68
N GLY A 233 -7.54 25.95 3.74
CA GLY A 233 -6.72 25.96 4.95
C GLY A 233 -5.87 27.21 5.14
N LEU A 234 -5.90 28.17 4.20
CA LEU A 234 -5.07 29.39 4.18
C LEU A 234 -3.57 29.15 4.38
N SER A 235 -3.10 27.93 4.12
CA SER A 235 -1.70 27.52 4.30
C SER A 235 -1.02 27.41 2.95
N HIS A 236 0.14 28.04 2.79
CA HIS A 236 0.85 28.00 1.51
C HIS A 236 1.49 26.62 1.29
N PRO A 237 1.36 25.99 0.10
CA PRO A 237 1.96 24.67 -0.20
C PRO A 237 3.45 24.55 0.08
N LEU A 238 4.21 25.64 -0.11
CA LEU A 238 5.63 25.72 0.29
C LEU A 238 5.84 25.57 1.80
N LEU A 239 5.00 26.21 2.62
CA LEU A 239 5.09 26.11 4.07
C LEU A 239 4.73 24.69 4.52
N GLU A 240 3.68 24.11 3.94
CA GLU A 240 3.28 22.72 4.24
C GLU A 240 4.38 21.70 3.91
N ALA A 241 5.12 21.92 2.81
CA ALA A 241 6.22 21.05 2.44
C ALA A 241 7.43 21.19 3.39
N ILE A 242 7.69 22.39 3.90
CA ILE A 242 8.76 22.63 4.89
C ILE A 242 8.38 22.07 6.25
N SER A 243 7.10 22.17 6.64
CA SER A 243 6.59 21.63 7.90
C SER A 243 6.30 20.13 7.86
N PHE A 244 6.52 19.46 6.73
CA PHE A 244 6.23 18.04 6.58
C PHE A 244 7.23 17.22 7.41
N SER A 245 6.72 16.50 8.41
CA SER A 245 7.56 15.67 9.28
C SER A 245 8.19 14.51 8.50
N SER A 246 9.51 14.36 8.57
CA SER A 246 10.24 13.22 8.01
C SER A 246 9.90 11.90 8.69
N GLU A 247 9.24 11.94 9.85
CA GLU A 247 8.80 10.75 10.57
C GLU A 247 7.80 9.90 9.76
N TRP A 248 7.00 10.53 8.90
CA TRP A 248 6.10 9.81 8.00
C TRP A 248 6.84 8.84 7.07
N ASN A 249 8.13 9.06 6.80
CA ASN A 249 8.95 8.19 5.97
C ASN A 249 9.14 6.81 6.61
N LEU A 250 9.00 6.66 7.93
CA LEU A 250 9.11 5.36 8.60
C LEU A 250 7.92 4.44 8.33
N TYR A 251 6.74 5.02 8.09
CA TYR A 251 5.47 4.29 8.06
C TYR A 251 4.85 4.21 6.67
N ILE A 252 5.17 5.15 5.79
CA ILE A 252 4.56 5.28 4.48
C ILE A 252 5.61 5.06 3.38
N ALA A 253 5.54 3.88 2.74
CA ALA A 253 6.52 3.45 1.75
C ALA A 253 6.71 4.43 0.58
N GLU A 254 5.68 5.18 0.19
CA GLU A 254 5.78 6.16 -0.91
C GLU A 254 6.56 7.43 -0.57
N TYR A 255 6.81 7.67 0.72
CA TYR A 255 7.66 8.78 1.19
C TYR A 255 9.13 8.40 1.29
N GLN A 256 9.45 7.11 1.14
CA GLN A 256 10.81 6.61 1.15
C GLN A 256 11.46 6.72 -0.24
N TYR A 257 12.79 6.60 -0.25
CA TYR A 257 13.56 6.32 -1.46
C TYR A 257 13.03 5.06 -2.15
N GLY A 258 12.91 5.10 -3.49
CA GLY A 258 12.33 4.03 -4.28
C GLY A 258 13.37 3.17 -5.01
N PRO A 259 14.10 2.24 -4.36
CA PRO A 259 15.10 1.39 -5.02
C PRO A 259 14.47 0.46 -6.08
N TRP A 260 13.19 0.10 -5.94
CA TRP A 260 12.44 -0.68 -6.93
C TRP A 260 12.36 0.02 -8.30
N LEU A 261 12.59 1.34 -8.36
CA LEU A 261 12.61 2.07 -9.62
C LEU A 261 13.79 1.64 -10.50
N PHE A 262 14.89 1.13 -9.92
CA PHE A 262 16.08 0.72 -10.65
C PHE A 262 15.91 -0.61 -11.40
N GLU A 263 14.79 -1.31 -11.20
CA GLU A 263 14.41 -2.48 -12.00
C GLU A 263 14.03 -2.10 -13.45
N TYR A 264 13.74 -0.82 -13.70
CA TYR A 264 13.30 -0.32 -15.00
C TYR A 264 14.42 0.43 -15.72
N PRO A 265 14.82 0.00 -16.93
CA PRO A 265 15.83 0.68 -17.74
C PRO A 265 15.61 2.19 -17.95
N ALA A 266 14.36 2.64 -17.99
CA ALA A 266 13.99 4.06 -18.14
C ALA A 266 14.42 4.92 -16.94
N THR A 267 14.61 4.33 -15.75
CA THR A 267 15.15 5.03 -14.59
C THR A 267 16.58 5.48 -14.83
N PHE A 268 17.42 4.65 -15.47
CA PHE A 268 18.78 5.05 -15.85
C PHE A 268 18.78 6.15 -16.92
N VAL A 269 17.81 6.12 -17.85
CA VAL A 269 17.62 7.23 -18.79
C VAL A 269 17.27 8.51 -18.04
N PHE A 270 16.35 8.44 -17.06
CA PHE A 270 16.03 9.59 -16.22
C PHE A 270 17.25 10.13 -15.47
N LEU A 271 18.05 9.26 -14.84
CA LEU A 271 19.28 9.67 -14.15
C LEU A 271 20.27 10.36 -15.08
N MET A 272 20.44 9.84 -16.29
CA MET A 272 21.25 10.49 -17.31
C MET A 272 20.70 11.88 -17.66
N LEU A 273 19.39 12.02 -17.87
CA LEU A 273 18.77 13.32 -18.14
C LEU A 273 18.86 14.27 -16.93
N ALA A 274 18.78 13.75 -15.71
CA ALA A 274 18.91 14.52 -14.47
C ALA A 274 20.32 15.11 -14.30
N ILE A 275 21.34 14.54 -14.95
CA ILE A 275 22.70 15.09 -15.02
C ILE A 275 22.85 16.02 -16.23
N LEU A 276 22.45 15.57 -17.43
CA LEU A 276 22.66 16.31 -18.67
C LEU A 276 21.86 17.62 -18.72
N THR A 277 20.65 17.64 -18.18
CA THR A 277 19.75 18.80 -18.26
C THR A 277 20.28 19.99 -17.46
N PRO A 278 20.71 19.84 -16.19
CA PRO A 278 21.44 20.89 -15.47
C PRO A 278 22.69 21.40 -16.19
N VAL A 279 23.51 20.50 -16.75
CA VAL A 279 24.72 20.90 -17.51
C VAL A 279 24.35 21.76 -18.71
N MET A 280 23.34 21.36 -19.49
CA MET A 280 22.84 22.14 -20.63
C MET A 280 22.22 23.47 -20.18
N ALA A 281 21.51 23.49 -19.05
CA ALA A 281 20.93 24.70 -18.49
C ALA A 281 22.03 25.71 -18.10
N ILE A 282 23.11 25.26 -17.47
CA ILE A 282 24.29 26.09 -17.15
C ILE A 282 24.93 26.62 -18.44
N GLN A 283 25.20 25.74 -19.41
CA GLN A 283 25.81 26.12 -20.69
C GLN A 283 24.98 27.14 -21.47
N GLN A 284 23.66 27.03 -21.41
CA GLN A 284 22.72 27.94 -22.07
C GLN A 284 22.29 29.13 -21.20
N ARG A 285 22.89 29.29 -20.01
CA ARG A 285 22.60 30.37 -19.03
C ARG A 285 21.11 30.47 -18.68
N LYS A 286 20.50 29.33 -18.36
CA LYS A 286 19.10 29.18 -17.94
C LYS A 286 19.01 28.74 -16.47
N PRO A 287 19.32 29.61 -15.51
CA PRO A 287 19.29 29.28 -14.09
C PRO A 287 17.89 28.87 -13.58
N GLY A 288 16.82 29.34 -14.21
CA GLY A 288 15.46 28.91 -13.91
C GLY A 288 15.21 27.43 -14.21
N TYR A 289 15.68 26.95 -15.35
CA TYR A 289 15.66 25.51 -15.68
C TYR A 289 16.55 24.70 -14.74
N LEU A 290 17.72 25.25 -14.37
CA LEU A 290 18.62 24.62 -13.40
C LEU A 290 17.92 24.44 -12.05
N LEU A 291 17.27 25.49 -11.53
CA LEU A 291 16.48 25.45 -10.29
C LEU A 291 15.43 24.34 -10.36
N CYS A 292 14.59 24.33 -11.40
CA CYS A 292 13.54 23.33 -11.56
C CYS A 292 14.10 21.90 -11.56
N CYS A 293 15.18 21.67 -12.32
CA CYS A 293 15.77 20.33 -12.45
C CYS A 293 16.40 19.87 -11.14
N LEU A 294 17.19 20.71 -10.48
CA LEU A 294 17.88 20.33 -9.24
C LEU A 294 16.88 20.08 -8.11
N THR A 295 15.94 20.99 -7.89
CA THR A 295 14.94 20.87 -6.81
C THR A 295 14.08 19.61 -6.98
N LEU A 296 13.56 19.36 -8.18
CA LEU A 296 12.67 18.20 -8.39
C LEU A 296 13.44 16.88 -8.47
N THR A 297 14.67 16.87 -8.99
CA THR A 297 15.51 15.67 -8.97
C THR A 297 15.85 15.31 -7.52
N TYR A 298 16.28 16.29 -6.71
CA TYR A 298 16.53 16.07 -5.28
C TYR A 298 15.28 15.51 -4.58
N ALA A 299 14.13 16.13 -4.80
CA ALA A 299 12.88 15.68 -4.19
C ALA A 299 12.44 14.28 -4.65
N ALA A 300 12.76 13.88 -5.89
CA ALA A 300 12.51 12.53 -6.40
C ALA A 300 13.43 11.45 -5.79
N PHE A 301 14.63 11.83 -5.34
CA PHE A 301 15.51 10.93 -4.57
C PHE A 301 15.05 10.79 -3.12
N GLU A 302 14.55 11.87 -2.51
CA GLU A 302 14.00 11.81 -1.16
C GLU A 302 12.69 11.00 -1.11
N SER A 303 11.83 11.13 -2.13
CA SER A 303 10.50 10.50 -2.12
C SER A 303 10.11 9.94 -3.49
N ALA A 304 9.82 8.63 -3.52
CA ALA A 304 9.41 7.93 -4.73
C ALA A 304 8.16 8.54 -5.41
N ARG A 305 7.25 9.18 -4.65
CA ARG A 305 6.04 9.81 -5.21
C ARG A 305 6.35 11.01 -6.12
N LEU A 306 7.51 11.66 -5.95
CA LEU A 306 7.90 12.84 -6.74
C LEU A 306 8.64 12.48 -8.02
N PHE A 307 9.03 11.21 -8.20
CA PHE A 307 9.74 10.74 -9.39
C PHE A 307 8.96 11.00 -10.69
N SER A 308 7.64 10.81 -10.69
CA SER A 308 6.80 11.11 -11.86
C SER A 308 6.85 12.58 -12.26
N PHE A 309 6.79 13.50 -11.28
CA PHE A 309 6.86 14.95 -11.54
C PHE A 309 8.24 15.35 -12.05
N ALA A 310 9.30 14.88 -11.40
CA ALA A 310 10.68 15.14 -11.82
C ALA A 310 10.95 14.59 -13.23
N GLY A 311 10.51 13.36 -13.50
CA GLY A 311 10.59 12.71 -14.82
C GLY A 311 9.97 13.58 -15.92
N MET A 312 8.80 14.14 -15.69
CA MET A 312 8.14 15.01 -16.67
C MET A 312 8.87 16.34 -16.87
N VAL A 313 9.26 17.00 -15.78
CA VAL A 313 9.91 18.31 -15.83
C VAL A 313 11.28 18.23 -16.47
N VAL A 314 12.14 17.33 -16.00
CA VAL A 314 13.50 17.14 -16.54
C VAL A 314 13.43 16.76 -18.01
N THR A 315 12.54 15.84 -18.40
CA THR A 315 12.41 15.40 -19.80
C THR A 315 12.00 16.53 -20.74
N LEU A 316 11.01 17.35 -20.36
CA LEU A 316 10.54 18.45 -21.21
C LEU A 316 11.51 19.63 -21.24
N ILE A 317 12.17 19.95 -20.12
CA ILE A 317 13.24 20.96 -20.09
C ILE A 317 14.43 20.50 -20.96
N PHE A 318 14.83 19.23 -20.86
CA PHE A 318 15.84 18.64 -21.73
C PHE A 318 15.48 18.82 -23.21
N ALA A 319 14.24 18.48 -23.59
CA ALA A 319 13.75 18.67 -24.94
C ALA A 319 13.84 20.14 -25.40
N LYS A 320 13.43 21.09 -24.54
CA LYS A 320 13.53 22.53 -24.81
C LYS A 320 14.99 22.98 -25.01
N LEU A 321 15.90 22.57 -24.15
CA LEU A 321 17.32 22.92 -24.21
C LEU A 321 18.00 22.28 -25.44
N LEU A 322 17.65 21.03 -25.76
CA LEU A 322 18.16 20.34 -26.94
C LEU A 322 17.71 21.01 -28.25
N ILE A 323 16.45 21.44 -28.32
CA ILE A 323 15.97 22.22 -29.48
C ILE A 323 16.70 23.56 -29.56
N SER A 324 16.93 24.21 -28.42
CA SER A 324 17.56 25.54 -28.36
C SER A 324 19.06 25.51 -28.69
N SER A 325 19.75 24.38 -28.49
CA SER A 325 21.12 24.17 -29.02
C SER A 325 21.16 23.96 -30.53
N GLY A 326 19.99 24.00 -31.19
CA GLY A 326 19.82 23.88 -32.62
C GLY A 326 20.01 22.44 -33.12
N PHE A 327 19.70 21.44 -32.28
CA PHE A 327 19.49 20.07 -32.73
C PHE A 327 18.24 19.99 -33.65
N PRO A 328 18.29 19.24 -34.77
CA PRO A 328 19.42 18.48 -35.31
C PRO A 328 20.31 19.28 -36.31
N ALA A 329 20.05 20.57 -36.53
CA ALA A 329 20.74 21.37 -37.55
C ALA A 329 22.25 21.54 -37.33
N HIS A 330 22.73 21.64 -36.07
CA HIS A 330 24.15 21.75 -35.73
C HIS A 330 24.93 20.43 -35.80
N TRP A 331 24.23 19.29 -35.95
CA TRP A 331 24.85 17.98 -36.24
C TRP A 331 25.53 17.97 -37.63
N LYS A 332 25.38 19.04 -38.42
CA LYS A 332 26.03 19.21 -39.73
C LYS A 332 27.54 19.49 -39.65
N SER A 333 28.11 19.82 -38.49
CA SER A 333 29.55 20.15 -38.42
C SER A 333 30.43 18.89 -38.54
N PRO A 334 31.57 18.97 -39.24
CA PRO A 334 32.48 17.82 -39.45
C PRO A 334 33.06 17.25 -38.13
N ARG A 335 32.95 17.99 -37.01
CA ARG A 335 33.34 17.52 -35.67
C ARG A 335 32.41 16.42 -35.11
N PHE A 336 31.18 16.29 -35.62
CA PHE A 336 30.20 15.28 -35.19
C PHE A 336 29.94 14.19 -36.25
N ARG A 337 30.95 13.89 -37.09
CA ARG A 337 30.93 12.86 -38.15
C ARG A 337 30.69 11.42 -37.66
N PHE A 338 30.60 11.17 -36.36
CA PHE A 338 30.21 9.89 -35.80
C PHE A 338 28.69 9.68 -35.93
N LEU A 339 28.28 9.35 -37.16
CA LEU A 339 26.93 8.87 -37.52
C LEU A 339 26.39 7.70 -36.67
N PRO A 340 27.17 6.88 -35.93
CA PRO A 340 26.61 5.96 -34.92
C PRO A 340 26.05 6.65 -33.67
N LEU A 341 26.48 7.86 -33.28
CA LEU A 341 26.11 8.43 -31.97
C LEU A 341 24.64 8.87 -31.89
N ALA A 342 24.01 9.37 -32.96
CA ALA A 342 22.57 9.70 -32.96
C ALA A 342 21.69 8.44 -32.94
N GLY A 343 22.09 7.41 -33.68
CA GLY A 343 21.44 6.10 -33.65
C GLY A 343 21.58 5.43 -32.29
N VAL A 344 22.79 5.48 -31.71
CA VAL A 344 23.09 5.02 -30.35
C VAL A 344 22.32 5.83 -29.31
N LEU A 345 22.25 7.16 -29.41
CA LEU A 345 21.46 7.99 -28.48
C LEU A 345 19.96 7.69 -28.61
N SER A 346 19.48 7.44 -29.83
CA SER A 346 18.08 7.03 -30.05
C SER A 346 17.81 5.64 -29.49
N ILE A 347 18.74 4.69 -29.63
CA ILE A 347 18.68 3.36 -29.00
C ILE A 347 18.69 3.48 -27.47
N VAL A 348 19.61 4.27 -26.92
CA VAL A 348 19.81 4.49 -25.48
C VAL A 348 18.62 5.21 -24.84
N LEU A 349 17.96 6.13 -25.55
CA LEU A 349 16.83 6.89 -25.00
C LEU A 349 15.48 6.22 -25.25
N VAL A 350 15.25 5.66 -26.44
CA VAL A 350 13.93 5.19 -26.89
C VAL A 350 13.66 3.75 -26.47
N ILE A 351 14.63 2.84 -26.68
CA ILE A 351 14.40 1.40 -26.41
C ILE A 351 14.20 1.15 -24.91
N PRO A 352 15.07 1.62 -23.99
CA PRO A 352 14.83 1.50 -22.55
C PRO A 352 13.50 2.09 -22.09
N ALA A 353 13.10 3.23 -22.65
CA ALA A 353 11.83 3.86 -22.31
C ALA A 353 10.63 3.00 -22.75
N LEU A 354 10.62 2.52 -24.00
CA LEU A 354 9.55 1.65 -24.50
C LEU A 354 9.53 0.28 -23.80
N ALA A 355 10.70 -0.32 -23.58
CA ALA A 355 10.83 -1.59 -22.85
C ALA A 355 10.28 -1.45 -21.42
N SER A 356 10.63 -0.37 -20.72
CA SER A 356 10.12 -0.10 -19.37
C SER A 356 8.60 0.12 -19.36
N ASN A 357 8.05 0.75 -20.39
CA ASN A 357 6.59 0.89 -20.53
C ASN A 357 5.89 -0.47 -20.63
N VAL A 358 6.46 -1.40 -21.39
CA VAL A 358 5.92 -2.76 -21.55
C VAL A 358 6.10 -3.57 -20.27
N MET A 359 7.31 -3.57 -19.71
CA MET A 359 7.64 -4.27 -18.45
C MET A 359 6.72 -3.81 -17.31
N ARG A 360 6.53 -2.49 -17.16
CA ARG A 360 5.66 -1.96 -16.10
C ARG A 360 4.21 -2.32 -16.37
N ALA A 361 3.71 -2.19 -17.59
CA ALA A 361 2.36 -2.60 -17.94
C ALA A 361 2.12 -4.10 -17.66
N GLN A 362 3.08 -4.97 -17.97
CA GLN A 362 3.03 -6.40 -17.66
C GLN A 362 3.02 -6.66 -16.15
N ALA A 363 3.92 -6.02 -15.40
CA ALA A 363 3.96 -6.13 -13.94
C ALA A 363 2.62 -5.72 -13.31
N LEU A 364 2.03 -4.63 -13.77
CA LEU A 364 0.71 -4.18 -13.33
C LEU A 364 -0.42 -5.17 -13.66
N MET A 365 -0.36 -5.84 -14.82
CA MET A 365 -1.32 -6.89 -15.17
C MET A 365 -1.11 -8.18 -14.36
N ALA A 366 0.13 -8.48 -13.96
CA ALA A 366 0.42 -9.57 -13.05
C ALA A 366 -0.14 -9.26 -11.64
N GLU A 367 0.05 -8.03 -11.14
CA GLU A 367 -0.54 -7.55 -9.88
C GLU A 367 -2.07 -7.72 -9.89
N ASN A 368 -2.75 -7.41 -11.01
CA ASN A 368 -4.20 -7.58 -11.13
C ASN A 368 -4.68 -9.01 -10.83
N ARG A 369 -3.92 -10.03 -11.24
CA ARG A 369 -4.25 -11.44 -10.99
C ARG A 369 -4.20 -11.79 -9.51
N GLN A 370 -3.33 -11.11 -8.75
CA GLN A 370 -3.18 -11.28 -7.30
C GLN A 370 -4.12 -10.38 -6.49
N THR A 371 -4.72 -9.36 -7.12
CA THR A 371 -5.52 -8.33 -6.43
C THR A 371 -6.95 -8.78 -6.09
N ILE A 372 -7.44 -9.88 -6.67
CA ILE A 372 -8.85 -10.33 -6.53
C ILE A 372 -9.27 -10.47 -5.05
N ASN A 373 -8.33 -10.73 -4.14
CA ASN A 373 -8.60 -10.92 -2.71
C ASN A 373 -8.08 -9.76 -1.82
N ARG A 374 -7.68 -8.61 -2.39
CA ARG A 374 -7.09 -7.51 -1.61
C ARG A 374 -8.12 -6.69 -0.82
N PHE A 375 -9.36 -6.63 -1.30
CA PHE A 375 -10.44 -5.91 -0.61
C PHE A 375 -11.44 -6.90 0.00
N PRO A 376 -11.96 -6.60 1.20
CA PRO A 376 -12.86 -7.48 1.95
C PRO A 376 -14.29 -7.44 1.40
N GLN A 377 -14.49 -7.71 0.10
CA GLN A 377 -15.82 -7.64 -0.54
C GLN A 377 -16.81 -8.60 0.12
N ALA A 378 -16.42 -9.87 0.29
CA ALA A 378 -17.27 -10.89 0.90
C ALA A 378 -17.63 -10.55 2.36
N LEU A 379 -16.67 -10.04 3.13
CA LEU A 379 -16.91 -9.54 4.49
C LEU A 379 -17.90 -8.36 4.48
N THR A 380 -17.76 -7.39 3.56
CA THR A 380 -18.70 -6.26 3.49
C THR A 380 -20.11 -6.67 3.05
N ASP A 381 -20.22 -7.66 2.16
CA ASP A 381 -21.51 -8.21 1.75
C ASP A 381 -22.17 -8.94 2.92
N TYR A 382 -21.42 -9.79 3.63
CA TYR A 382 -21.88 -10.44 4.86
C TYR A 382 -22.35 -9.45 5.93
N MET A 383 -21.57 -8.41 6.21
CA MET A 383 -21.94 -7.38 7.20
C MET A 383 -23.24 -6.66 6.80
N ARG A 384 -23.40 -6.35 5.51
CA ARG A 384 -24.60 -5.68 5.00
C ARG A 384 -25.83 -6.57 5.06
N ASP A 385 -25.70 -7.82 4.63
CA ASP A 385 -26.79 -8.78 4.54
C ASP A 385 -27.24 -9.23 5.94
N SER A 386 -26.31 -9.34 6.87
CA SER A 386 -26.56 -9.62 8.30
C SER A 386 -26.93 -8.37 9.11
N GLN A 387 -27.01 -7.20 8.48
CA GLN A 387 -27.34 -5.90 9.11
C GLN A 387 -26.47 -5.55 10.33
N LEU A 388 -25.17 -5.87 10.26
CA LEU A 388 -24.22 -5.60 11.34
C LEU A 388 -23.84 -4.11 11.36
N SER A 389 -24.31 -3.39 12.38
CA SER A 389 -24.02 -1.97 12.61
C SER A 389 -23.13 -1.77 13.83
N GLY A 390 -22.28 -0.74 13.82
CA GLY A 390 -21.44 -0.41 14.98
C GLY A 390 -20.08 0.20 14.62
N ARG A 391 -19.25 0.37 15.65
CA ARG A 391 -17.85 0.80 15.54
C ARG A 391 -16.97 -0.39 15.18
N VAL A 392 -16.22 -0.24 14.10
CA VAL A 392 -15.34 -1.27 13.57
C VAL A 392 -13.89 -0.83 13.72
N HIS A 393 -13.09 -1.59 14.45
CA HIS A 393 -11.64 -1.47 14.43
C HIS A 393 -11.09 -2.19 13.19
N ASN A 394 -10.84 -1.42 12.15
CA ASN A 394 -10.46 -1.93 10.83
C ASN A 394 -8.96 -1.84 10.55
N GLU A 395 -8.53 -2.51 9.48
CA GLU A 395 -7.20 -2.36 8.92
C GLU A 395 -7.02 -1.02 8.18
N PHE A 396 -5.85 -0.40 8.35
CA PHE A 396 -5.51 0.89 7.70
C PHE A 396 -5.67 0.82 6.17
N SER A 397 -5.23 -0.31 5.60
CA SER A 397 -5.23 -0.52 4.15
C SER A 397 -6.62 -0.69 3.54
N THR A 398 -7.61 -1.17 4.30
CA THR A 398 -8.97 -1.45 3.81
C THR A 398 -9.99 -0.40 4.25
N GLY A 399 -9.63 0.49 5.17
CA GLY A 399 -10.54 1.49 5.74
C GLY A 399 -11.31 2.30 4.70
N GLY A 400 -10.63 2.80 3.66
CA GLY A 400 -11.32 3.55 2.60
C GLY A 400 -12.36 2.74 1.83
N PHE A 401 -12.13 1.44 1.64
CA PHE A 401 -13.08 0.54 0.99
C PHE A 401 -14.26 0.21 1.89
N LEU A 402 -14.01 -0.06 3.18
CA LEU A 402 -15.06 -0.30 4.16
C LEU A 402 -15.97 0.92 4.32
N ILE A 403 -15.40 2.12 4.34
CA ILE A 403 -16.14 3.39 4.32
C ILE A 403 -17.09 3.44 3.12
N TYR A 404 -16.60 3.18 1.92
CA TYR A 404 -17.44 3.20 0.72
C TYR A 404 -18.60 2.19 0.77
N GLN A 405 -18.38 1.01 1.34
CA GLN A 405 -19.38 -0.05 1.36
C GLN A 405 -20.38 0.05 2.52
N LEU A 406 -19.97 0.61 3.67
CA LEU A 406 -20.66 0.43 4.95
C LEU A 406 -20.82 1.73 5.77
N ALA A 407 -20.38 2.90 5.30
CA ALA A 407 -20.45 4.16 6.07
C ALA A 407 -21.86 4.60 6.49
N SER A 408 -22.92 4.03 5.91
CA SER A 408 -24.30 4.31 6.34
C SER A 408 -24.68 3.64 7.67
N GLN A 409 -24.02 2.54 8.03
CA GLN A 409 -24.36 1.71 9.20
C GLN A 409 -23.18 1.57 10.19
N ASN A 410 -21.95 1.79 9.71
CA ASN A 410 -20.74 1.54 10.48
C ASN A 410 -19.81 2.75 10.48
N ARG A 411 -19.00 2.84 11.53
CA ARG A 411 -17.93 3.83 11.65
C ARG A 411 -16.60 3.13 11.87
N PHE A 412 -15.53 3.75 11.41
CA PHE A 412 -14.22 3.11 11.28
C PHE A 412 -13.16 3.76 12.16
N TYR A 413 -12.11 3.00 12.48
CA TYR A 413 -11.02 3.47 13.34
C TYR A 413 -10.06 4.38 12.58
N ILE A 414 -9.62 3.95 11.39
CA ILE A 414 -8.58 4.64 10.61
C ILE A 414 -8.71 4.35 9.11
N ASP A 415 -8.20 5.24 8.26
CA ASP A 415 -8.05 5.04 6.82
C ASP A 415 -6.87 5.87 6.27
N GLY A 416 -6.70 5.87 4.94
CA GLY A 416 -5.58 6.50 4.25
C GLY A 416 -5.45 8.03 4.30
N ARG A 417 -6.36 8.75 4.97
CA ARG A 417 -6.32 10.23 5.17
C ARG A 417 -5.23 10.70 6.16
N THR A 418 -4.03 10.14 6.02
CA THR A 418 -2.83 10.48 6.80
C THR A 418 -2.39 11.92 6.53
N HIS A 419 -1.94 12.63 7.57
CA HIS A 419 -1.46 14.01 7.52
C HIS A 419 -2.52 15.07 7.09
N ILE A 420 -3.71 14.64 6.68
CA ILE A 420 -4.85 15.52 6.35
C ILE A 420 -5.97 15.42 7.37
N LEU A 421 -6.12 14.26 8.02
CA LEU A 421 -7.05 14.02 9.13
C LEU A 421 -6.31 13.34 10.29
N TYR A 422 -5.64 12.22 10.03
CA TYR A 422 -4.95 11.46 11.07
C TYR A 422 -3.51 11.97 11.28
N PRO A 423 -3.13 12.36 12.51
CA PRO A 423 -1.75 12.69 12.86
C PRO A 423 -0.87 11.43 12.91
N VAL A 424 0.44 11.62 12.84
CA VAL A 424 1.41 10.51 12.81
C VAL A 424 1.31 9.61 14.04
N ASP A 425 1.05 10.18 15.21
CA ASP A 425 0.93 9.42 16.46
C ASP A 425 -0.29 8.50 16.46
N HIS A 426 -1.36 8.86 15.75
CA HIS A 426 -2.51 7.96 15.61
C HIS A 426 -2.19 6.76 14.72
N LEU A 427 -1.40 6.95 13.65
CA LEU A 427 -0.92 5.84 12.82
C LEU A 427 0.04 4.92 13.60
N LYS A 428 0.96 5.49 14.39
CA LYS A 428 1.82 4.70 15.29
C LYS A 428 0.98 3.87 16.26
N ARG A 429 0.00 4.51 16.89
CA ARG A 429 -0.90 3.86 17.83
C ARG A 429 -1.64 2.69 17.16
N PHE A 430 -2.14 2.88 15.95
CA PHE A 430 -2.72 1.79 15.16
C PHE A 430 -1.73 0.64 14.97
N MET A 431 -0.49 0.92 14.56
CA MET A 431 0.52 -0.14 14.36
C MET A 431 0.84 -0.90 15.66
N GLU A 432 0.85 -0.22 16.81
CA GLU A 432 0.96 -0.87 18.12
C GLU A 432 -0.21 -1.81 18.38
N THR A 433 -1.46 -1.43 18.04
CA THR A 433 -2.62 -2.34 18.24
C THR A 433 -2.51 -3.64 17.46
N VAL A 434 -1.84 -3.62 16.30
CA VAL A 434 -1.62 -4.83 15.48
C VAL A 434 -0.56 -5.75 16.11
N ALA A 435 0.40 -5.18 16.84
CA ALA A 435 1.54 -5.92 17.40
C ALA A 435 1.33 -6.34 18.86
N LEU A 436 0.51 -5.61 19.62
CA LEU A 436 0.45 -5.68 21.07
C LEU A 436 -1.01 -5.82 21.56
N PRO A 437 -1.43 -6.99 22.08
CA PRO A 437 -2.80 -7.22 22.55
C PRO A 437 -3.27 -6.25 23.64
N GLU A 438 -2.38 -5.83 24.54
CA GLU A 438 -2.68 -4.90 25.62
C GLU A 438 -2.95 -3.49 25.11
N VAL A 439 -2.30 -3.09 24.01
CA VAL A 439 -2.56 -1.83 23.33
C VAL A 439 -3.89 -1.89 22.60
N LEU A 440 -4.15 -3.00 21.89
CA LEU A 440 -5.45 -3.25 21.26
C LEU A 440 -6.58 -3.16 22.27
N ARG A 441 -6.51 -3.89 23.39
CA ARG A 441 -7.53 -3.85 24.46
C ARG A 441 -7.84 -2.43 24.90
N LYS A 442 -6.81 -1.63 25.19
CA LYS A 442 -6.96 -0.23 25.61
C LYS A 442 -7.71 0.61 24.57
N GLU A 443 -7.43 0.45 23.28
CA GLU A 443 -8.13 1.20 22.23
C GLU A 443 -9.58 0.69 22.04
N LEU A 444 -9.81 -0.63 22.06
CA LEU A 444 -11.14 -1.22 21.92
C LEU A 444 -12.07 -0.80 23.08
N ASP A 445 -11.55 -0.75 24.30
CA ASP A 445 -12.31 -0.32 25.48
C ASP A 445 -12.53 1.19 25.48
N LYS A 446 -11.50 1.98 25.15
CA LYS A 446 -11.59 3.45 25.09
C LYS A 446 -12.68 3.93 24.14
N TYR A 447 -12.81 3.31 22.97
CA TYR A 447 -13.78 3.71 21.96
C TYR A 447 -15.04 2.86 21.95
N ASP A 448 -15.17 1.90 22.87
CA ASP A 448 -16.28 0.96 22.94
C ASP A 448 -16.58 0.35 21.56
N VAL A 449 -15.62 -0.44 21.08
CA VAL A 449 -15.61 -1.03 19.75
C VAL A 449 -16.44 -2.32 19.73
N ASP A 450 -17.37 -2.39 18.78
CA ASP A 450 -18.26 -3.55 18.60
C ASP A 450 -17.61 -4.68 17.80
N MET A 451 -16.75 -4.33 16.83
CA MET A 451 -16.25 -5.25 15.83
C MET A 451 -14.78 -5.02 15.48
N VAL A 452 -14.05 -6.09 15.16
CA VAL A 452 -12.70 -6.02 14.59
C VAL A 452 -12.72 -6.64 13.19
N ALA A 453 -12.32 -5.88 12.17
CA ALA A 453 -12.33 -6.33 10.78
C ALA A 453 -10.93 -6.20 10.17
N TRP A 454 -10.18 -7.31 10.17
CA TRP A 454 -8.75 -7.33 9.90
C TRP A 454 -8.36 -8.35 8.83
N ILE A 455 -7.12 -8.27 8.36
CA ILE A 455 -6.50 -9.34 7.58
C ILE A 455 -6.48 -10.63 8.43
N TYR A 456 -6.86 -11.75 7.83
CA TYR A 456 -6.84 -13.06 8.46
C TYR A 456 -5.45 -13.68 8.32
N ASP A 457 -4.64 -13.51 9.36
CA ASP A 457 -3.39 -14.23 9.59
C ASP A 457 -3.33 -14.70 11.04
N SER A 458 -2.46 -15.66 11.34
CA SER A 458 -2.32 -16.23 12.68
C SER A 458 -2.08 -15.14 13.72
N THR A 459 -1.06 -14.29 13.55
CA THR A 459 -0.73 -13.23 14.51
C THR A 459 -1.92 -12.35 14.88
N ARG A 460 -2.69 -11.88 13.90
CA ARG A 460 -3.85 -11.01 14.12
C ARG A 460 -5.02 -11.75 14.74
N HIS A 461 -5.31 -12.95 14.25
CA HIS A 461 -6.35 -13.81 14.83
C HIS A 461 -6.06 -14.07 16.31
N ASP A 462 -4.83 -14.49 16.61
CA ASP A 462 -4.34 -14.80 17.93
C ASP A 462 -4.43 -13.56 18.85
N THR A 463 -4.05 -12.39 18.35
CA THR A 463 -4.15 -11.11 19.07
C THR A 463 -5.59 -10.81 19.48
N VAL A 464 -6.56 -10.92 18.57
CA VAL A 464 -7.98 -10.65 18.87
C VAL A 464 -8.57 -11.72 19.79
N MET A 465 -8.34 -13.00 19.50
CA MET A 465 -8.88 -14.11 20.29
C MET A 465 -8.29 -14.15 21.71
N SER A 466 -7.05 -13.70 21.91
CA SER A 466 -6.42 -13.63 23.24
C SER A 466 -7.19 -12.73 24.22
N LEU A 467 -7.89 -11.72 23.71
CA LEU A 467 -8.71 -10.80 24.49
C LEU A 467 -9.86 -11.55 25.20
N GLY A 468 -10.54 -12.46 24.49
CA GLY A 468 -11.67 -13.22 25.01
C GLY A 468 -13.02 -12.50 24.99
N ASP A 469 -13.05 -11.22 24.65
CA ASP A 469 -14.31 -10.44 24.54
C ASP A 469 -14.91 -10.50 23.13
N PHE A 470 -14.15 -11.03 22.18
CA PHE A 470 -14.49 -11.09 20.76
C PHE A 470 -14.51 -12.54 20.29
N SER A 471 -15.49 -12.86 19.46
CA SER A 471 -15.64 -14.17 18.82
C SER A 471 -15.65 -14.04 17.31
N LEU A 472 -15.17 -15.07 16.63
CA LEU A 472 -15.12 -15.09 15.18
C LEU A 472 -16.54 -15.19 14.60
N ASP A 473 -16.85 -14.28 13.69
CA ASP A 473 -18.17 -14.18 13.06
C ASP A 473 -18.13 -14.38 11.54
N PHE A 474 -16.99 -14.12 10.90
CA PHE A 474 -16.81 -14.35 9.47
C PHE A 474 -15.34 -14.47 9.09
N VAL A 475 -15.02 -15.33 8.10
CA VAL A 475 -13.69 -15.39 7.45
C VAL A 475 -13.85 -15.59 5.94
N ASP A 476 -13.12 -14.82 5.16
CA ASP A 476 -12.84 -15.08 3.74
C ASP A 476 -11.38 -15.46 3.52
N SER A 477 -10.93 -15.55 2.26
CA SER A 477 -9.55 -15.93 1.95
C SER A 477 -8.46 -15.10 2.65
N ASN A 478 -8.73 -13.84 2.97
CA ASN A 478 -7.74 -12.88 3.43
C ASN A 478 -8.21 -12.01 4.61
N HIS A 479 -9.48 -12.03 5.00
CA HIS A 479 -10.02 -11.16 6.03
C HIS A 479 -10.93 -11.90 6.99
N ALA A 480 -10.96 -11.44 8.23
CA ALA A 480 -11.82 -11.95 9.28
C ALA A 480 -12.58 -10.81 9.97
N LEU A 481 -13.81 -11.12 10.37
CA LEU A 481 -14.64 -10.29 11.23
C LEU A 481 -14.78 -10.97 12.59
N TYR A 482 -14.51 -10.21 13.62
CA TYR A 482 -14.76 -10.58 15.00
C TYR A 482 -15.78 -9.63 15.59
N VAL A 483 -16.74 -10.17 16.33
CA VAL A 483 -17.81 -9.39 16.98
C VAL A 483 -17.70 -9.52 18.49
N ARG A 484 -17.98 -8.43 19.19
CA ARG A 484 -18.14 -8.43 20.65
C ARG A 484 -19.52 -8.98 21.00
N GLY A 485 -19.58 -10.06 21.76
CA GLY A 485 -20.86 -10.72 22.13
C GLY A 485 -21.24 -11.91 21.24
N PRO A 486 -22.54 -12.16 20.96
CA PRO A 486 -22.99 -13.38 20.31
C PRO A 486 -22.57 -13.42 18.84
N ALA A 487 -21.60 -14.27 18.52
CA ALA A 487 -21.15 -14.55 17.15
C ALA A 487 -21.88 -15.76 16.55
N ASN A 488 -21.95 -15.79 15.21
CA ASN A 488 -22.56 -16.89 14.46
C ASN A 488 -21.73 -18.18 14.51
N PHE A 489 -20.39 -18.06 14.59
CA PHE A 489 -19.44 -19.17 14.48
C PHE A 489 -18.42 -19.20 15.62
N ALA A 490 -18.91 -18.98 16.84
CA ALA A 490 -18.06 -18.91 18.04
C ALA A 490 -17.29 -20.20 18.30
N LEU A 491 -17.92 -21.38 18.13
CA LEU A 491 -17.27 -22.67 18.33
C LEU A 491 -16.24 -22.96 17.23
N LEU A 492 -16.57 -22.71 15.96
CA LEU A 492 -15.60 -22.88 14.87
C LEU A 492 -14.39 -21.97 15.06
N GLY A 493 -14.60 -20.72 15.47
CA GLY A 493 -13.52 -19.79 15.79
C GLY A 493 -12.69 -20.20 17.00
N SER A 494 -13.33 -20.75 18.05
CA SER A 494 -12.58 -21.26 19.20
C SER A 494 -11.78 -22.50 18.83
N LEU A 495 -12.30 -23.39 17.99
CA LEU A 495 -11.61 -24.60 17.55
C LEU A 495 -10.47 -24.32 16.55
N SER A 496 -10.55 -23.27 15.74
CA SER A 496 -9.42 -22.84 14.89
C SER A 496 -8.27 -22.27 15.72
N TRP A 497 -8.59 -21.63 16.85
CA TRP A 497 -7.62 -21.09 17.79
C TRP A 497 -7.04 -22.17 18.72
N GLN A 498 -7.91 -22.98 19.34
CA GLN A 498 -7.61 -24.04 20.31
C GLN A 498 -8.14 -25.40 19.85
N PRO A 499 -7.54 -26.00 18.80
CA PRO A 499 -8.00 -27.28 18.26
C PRO A 499 -7.91 -28.44 19.27
N ALA A 500 -7.03 -28.34 20.28
CA ALA A 500 -6.92 -29.31 21.36
C ALA A 500 -8.18 -29.38 22.23
N CYS A 501 -9.04 -28.35 22.22
CA CYS A 501 -10.29 -28.31 22.97
C CYS A 501 -11.44 -29.11 22.35
N TRP A 502 -11.24 -29.74 21.20
CA TRP A 502 -12.29 -30.54 20.61
C TRP A 502 -12.62 -31.77 21.47
N HIS A 503 -13.92 -32.01 21.65
CA HIS A 503 -14.47 -33.21 22.29
C HIS A 503 -15.85 -33.53 21.69
N GLU A 504 -16.28 -34.78 21.77
CA GLU A 504 -17.49 -35.27 21.08
C GLU A 504 -18.78 -34.54 21.49
N SER A 505 -18.89 -34.03 22.71
CA SER A 505 -20.08 -33.27 23.13
C SER A 505 -20.22 -31.91 22.43
N LEU A 506 -19.21 -31.42 21.69
CA LEU A 506 -19.33 -30.23 20.83
C LEU A 506 -19.98 -30.55 19.48
N SER A 507 -20.16 -31.83 19.13
CA SER A 507 -20.67 -32.26 17.81
C SER A 507 -22.02 -31.62 17.47
N GLU A 508 -22.96 -31.58 18.40
CA GLU A 508 -24.29 -30.99 18.15
C GLU A 508 -24.18 -29.50 17.81
N GLN A 509 -23.41 -28.74 18.59
CA GLN A 509 -23.20 -27.32 18.35
C GLN A 509 -22.45 -27.08 17.03
N LEU A 510 -21.46 -27.91 16.70
CA LEU A 510 -20.72 -27.85 15.44
C LEU A 510 -21.66 -28.07 14.24
N GLN A 511 -22.57 -29.03 14.33
CA GLN A 511 -23.59 -29.26 13.29
C GLN A 511 -24.57 -28.08 13.17
N ILE A 512 -24.93 -27.43 14.29
CA ILE A 512 -25.77 -26.22 14.27
C ILE A 512 -25.04 -25.09 13.54
N GLU A 513 -23.79 -24.79 13.90
CA GLU A 513 -23.00 -23.75 13.24
C GLU A 513 -22.82 -24.07 11.76
N ARG A 514 -22.52 -25.32 11.40
CA ARG A 514 -22.39 -25.73 10.00
C ARG A 514 -23.67 -25.53 9.19
N ARG A 515 -24.84 -25.85 9.73
CA ARG A 515 -26.12 -25.61 9.05
C ARG A 515 -26.37 -24.12 8.84
N LYS A 516 -25.98 -23.27 9.82
CA LYS A 516 -26.06 -21.81 9.67
C LYS A 516 -25.17 -21.32 8.52
N MET A 517 -23.98 -21.90 8.33
CA MET A 517 -23.06 -21.46 7.28
C MET A 517 -23.73 -21.39 5.90
N ASP A 518 -24.54 -22.38 5.53
CA ASP A 518 -25.20 -22.41 4.21
C ASP A 518 -26.23 -21.29 4.01
N SER A 519 -26.74 -20.70 5.10
CA SER A 519 -27.71 -19.61 5.07
C SER A 519 -27.10 -18.22 5.25
N VAL A 520 -25.92 -18.12 5.87
CA VAL A 520 -25.33 -16.83 6.27
C VAL A 520 -23.99 -16.56 5.56
N LEU A 521 -23.17 -17.59 5.32
CA LEU A 521 -21.87 -17.41 4.68
C LEU A 521 -21.95 -17.51 3.16
N PRO A 522 -21.19 -16.70 2.43
CA PRO A 522 -21.00 -16.88 1.01
C PRO A 522 -20.17 -18.15 0.76
N TRP A 523 -20.47 -18.88 -0.31
CA TRP A 523 -19.87 -20.18 -0.66
C TRP A 523 -18.33 -20.20 -0.73
N ASN A 524 -17.70 -19.03 -0.88
CA ASN A 524 -16.25 -18.84 -0.95
C ASN A 524 -15.61 -18.51 0.42
N SER A 525 -16.35 -18.59 1.53
CA SER A 525 -15.81 -18.37 2.88
C SER A 525 -14.71 -19.38 3.21
N GLY A 526 -13.64 -18.89 3.85
CA GLY A 526 -12.51 -19.70 4.32
C GLY A 526 -12.87 -20.65 5.47
N LEU A 527 -14.04 -20.49 6.10
CA LEU A 527 -14.51 -21.36 7.17
C LEU A 527 -14.99 -22.72 6.65
N TYR A 528 -15.51 -22.80 5.42
CA TYR A 528 -16.09 -24.04 4.88
C TYR A 528 -15.12 -25.23 4.90
N PRO A 529 -13.88 -25.11 4.40
CA PRO A 529 -12.94 -26.22 4.44
C PRO A 529 -12.71 -26.72 5.87
N PHE A 530 -12.43 -25.82 6.82
CA PHE A 530 -12.15 -26.19 8.20
C PHE A 530 -13.36 -26.83 8.89
N ALA A 531 -14.55 -26.24 8.77
CA ALA A 531 -15.77 -26.79 9.34
C ALA A 531 -16.10 -28.19 8.78
N ASN A 532 -15.97 -28.38 7.47
CA ASN A 532 -16.18 -29.67 6.83
C ASN A 532 -15.14 -30.71 7.27
N PHE A 533 -13.88 -30.29 7.49
CA PHE A 533 -12.82 -31.17 7.97
C PHE A 533 -13.12 -31.68 9.39
N VAL A 534 -13.46 -30.78 10.31
CA VAL A 534 -13.77 -31.15 11.70
C VAL A 534 -15.03 -32.03 11.77
N LEU A 535 -16.06 -31.72 10.98
CA LEU A 535 -17.26 -32.57 10.89
C LEU A 535 -16.99 -33.93 10.24
N GLY A 536 -16.16 -33.96 9.21
CA GLY A 536 -15.74 -35.23 8.58
C GLY A 536 -15.00 -36.12 9.56
N PHE A 537 -14.13 -35.53 10.40
CA PHE A 537 -13.46 -36.23 11.48
C PHE A 537 -14.44 -36.73 12.55
N ASP A 538 -15.38 -35.88 12.98
CA ASP A 538 -16.41 -36.22 13.96
C ASP A 538 -17.29 -37.39 13.51
N GLN A 539 -17.60 -37.46 12.21
CA GLN A 539 -18.44 -38.49 11.60
C GLN A 539 -17.69 -39.73 11.13
N ALA A 540 -16.35 -39.74 11.18
CA ALA A 540 -15.55 -40.85 10.69
C ALA A 540 -15.68 -42.08 11.60
N GLU A 541 -16.01 -43.24 11.02
CA GLU A 541 -16.00 -44.52 11.75
C GLU A 541 -14.59 -44.87 12.24
N ASP A 542 -13.57 -44.60 11.40
CA ASP A 542 -12.16 -44.72 11.74
C ASP A 542 -11.48 -43.34 11.71
N LYS A 543 -11.40 -42.72 12.88
CA LYS A 543 -10.77 -41.41 13.11
C LYS A 543 -9.29 -41.42 12.76
N LEU A 544 -8.57 -42.52 12.99
CA LEU A 544 -7.14 -42.61 12.68
C LEU A 544 -6.94 -42.68 11.16
N ALA A 545 -7.71 -43.50 10.46
CA ALA A 545 -7.65 -43.58 9.00
C ALA A 545 -8.04 -42.25 8.32
N PHE A 546 -8.97 -41.49 8.91
CA PHE A 546 -9.30 -40.13 8.45
C PHE A 546 -8.09 -39.18 8.54
N LEU A 547 -7.32 -39.25 9.63
CA LEU A 547 -6.16 -38.39 9.88
C LEU A 547 -4.87 -38.88 9.20
N ASP A 548 -4.76 -40.16 8.86
CA ASP A 548 -3.59 -40.76 8.21
C ASP A 548 -3.67 -40.78 6.66
N GLN A 549 -4.50 -39.91 6.05
CA GLN A 549 -4.56 -39.77 4.59
C GLN A 549 -3.26 -39.15 4.04
N SER A 550 -2.23 -39.98 3.89
CA SER A 550 -0.87 -39.67 3.45
C SER A 550 -0.77 -38.93 2.09
N PHE A 551 -1.84 -38.91 1.30
CA PHE A 551 -1.93 -38.21 0.00
C PHE A 551 -2.68 -36.86 0.04
N ALA A 552 -3.37 -36.53 1.14
CA ALA A 552 -4.16 -35.28 1.25
C ALA A 552 -3.46 -34.18 2.04
N ARG A 553 -2.26 -34.44 2.59
CA ARG A 553 -1.51 -33.47 3.43
C ARG A 553 -1.30 -32.14 2.70
N ASP A 554 -1.03 -32.16 1.39
CA ASP A 554 -0.81 -30.95 0.59
C ASP A 554 -2.08 -30.09 0.38
N VAL A 555 -3.26 -30.61 0.71
CA VAL A 555 -4.55 -29.91 0.60
C VAL A 555 -4.96 -29.26 1.92
N TRP A 556 -4.43 -29.73 3.06
CA TRP A 556 -4.78 -29.23 4.38
C TRP A 556 -4.12 -27.88 4.67
N ASN A 557 -4.93 -26.89 5.06
CA ASN A 557 -4.45 -25.62 5.57
C ASN A 557 -3.87 -25.77 6.99
N ASP A 558 -3.24 -24.71 7.50
CA ASP A 558 -2.58 -24.74 8.80
C ASP A 558 -3.55 -25.09 9.95
N ASP A 559 -4.80 -24.61 9.91
CA ASP A 559 -5.81 -24.89 10.95
C ASP A 559 -6.22 -26.38 10.99
N MET A 560 -6.39 -27.00 9.81
CA MET A 560 -6.63 -28.45 9.69
C MET A 560 -5.45 -29.27 10.19
N ARG A 561 -4.21 -28.88 9.82
CA ARG A 561 -2.98 -29.56 10.27
C ARG A 561 -2.83 -29.50 11.78
N ARG A 562 -3.13 -28.34 12.40
CA ARG A 562 -3.15 -28.19 13.86
C ARG A 562 -4.19 -29.10 14.50
N PHE A 563 -5.42 -29.07 13.99
CA PHE A 563 -6.49 -29.95 14.47
C PHE A 563 -6.06 -31.42 14.42
N ALA A 564 -5.63 -31.89 13.25
CA ALA A 564 -5.14 -33.26 13.08
C ALA A 564 -3.98 -33.60 14.03
N GLY A 565 -3.00 -32.70 14.17
CA GLY A 565 -1.85 -32.88 15.05
C GLY A 565 -2.26 -33.11 16.50
N PHE A 566 -3.16 -32.27 17.04
CA PHE A 566 -3.65 -32.45 18.39
C PHE A 566 -4.49 -33.72 18.55
N GLN A 567 -5.36 -34.06 17.60
CA GLN A 567 -6.16 -35.29 17.67
C GLN A 567 -5.29 -36.56 17.61
N LEU A 568 -4.25 -36.59 16.76
CA LEU A 568 -3.27 -37.68 16.71
C LEU A 568 -2.48 -37.81 18.01
N MET A 569 -2.12 -36.67 18.62
CA MET A 569 -1.45 -36.63 19.90
C MET A 569 -2.36 -37.16 21.02
N GLN A 570 -3.66 -36.85 21.01
CA GLN A 570 -4.65 -37.43 21.94
C GLN A 570 -4.77 -38.95 21.78
N ALA A 571 -4.72 -39.44 20.55
CA ALA A 571 -4.80 -40.86 20.23
C ALA A 571 -3.48 -41.63 20.44
N GLY A 572 -2.40 -40.97 20.89
CA GLY A 572 -1.10 -41.59 21.15
C GLY A 572 -0.23 -41.84 19.90
N HIS A 573 -0.59 -41.26 18.76
CA HIS A 573 0.16 -41.38 17.49
C HIS A 573 1.16 -40.24 17.33
N TYR A 574 2.16 -40.22 18.22
CA TYR A 574 3.03 -39.07 18.42
C TYR A 574 3.93 -38.73 17.21
N GLU A 575 4.46 -39.71 16.47
CA GLU A 575 5.26 -39.44 15.27
C GLU A 575 4.43 -38.75 14.18
N LEU A 576 3.20 -39.22 13.96
CA LEU A 576 2.27 -38.62 13.01
C LEU A 576 1.87 -37.21 13.46
N ALA A 577 1.55 -37.03 14.75
CA ALA A 577 1.24 -35.73 15.32
C ALA A 577 2.38 -34.72 15.12
N ALA A 578 3.62 -35.11 15.43
CA ALA A 578 4.79 -34.27 15.25
C ALA A 578 4.99 -33.89 13.77
N SER A 579 4.71 -34.81 12.84
CA SER A 579 4.76 -34.53 11.40
C SER A 579 3.70 -33.52 10.95
N MET A 580 2.51 -33.52 11.57
CA MET A 580 1.46 -32.55 11.27
C MET A 580 1.86 -31.15 11.73
N PHE A 581 2.36 -31.00 12.96
CA PHE A 581 2.84 -29.72 13.48
C PHE A 581 4.05 -29.18 12.70
N ALA A 582 4.99 -30.06 12.33
CA ALA A 582 6.14 -29.67 11.51
C ALA A 582 5.74 -29.19 10.10
N GLY A 583 4.58 -29.65 9.60
CA GLY A 583 4.02 -29.22 8.33
C GLY A 583 3.28 -27.88 8.37
N VAL A 584 3.07 -27.27 9.53
CA VAL A 584 2.41 -25.96 9.65
C VAL A 584 3.33 -24.87 9.10
N ILE A 585 2.83 -24.06 8.16
CA ILE A 585 3.63 -23.02 7.50
C ILE A 585 3.75 -21.79 8.41
N THR A 586 2.63 -21.32 8.97
CA THR A 586 2.59 -20.15 9.87
C THR A 586 2.65 -20.55 11.33
N GLN A 587 3.81 -20.99 11.81
CA GLN A 587 3.97 -21.57 13.15
C GLN A 587 3.58 -20.62 14.30
N ARG A 588 2.82 -21.15 15.26
CA ARG A 588 2.54 -20.56 16.57
C ARG A 588 3.49 -21.12 17.64
N PRO A 589 3.68 -20.42 18.78
CA PRO A 589 4.37 -20.97 19.95
C PRO A 589 3.91 -22.40 20.30
N GLN A 590 2.59 -22.61 20.32
CA GLN A 590 1.95 -23.89 20.64
C GLN A 590 2.29 -25.00 19.64
N ASP A 591 2.43 -24.70 18.34
CA ASP A 591 2.70 -25.71 17.31
C ASP A 591 4.07 -26.36 17.55
N LEU A 592 5.09 -25.55 17.88
CA LEU A 592 6.44 -26.03 18.16
C LEU A 592 6.54 -26.72 19.52
N LEU A 593 5.85 -26.22 20.55
CA LEU A 593 5.81 -26.87 21.86
C LEU A 593 5.06 -28.21 21.78
N ALA A 594 3.96 -28.28 21.04
CA ALA A 594 3.23 -29.52 20.79
C ALA A 594 4.06 -30.49 19.95
N SER A 595 4.77 -30.01 18.91
CA SER A 595 5.71 -30.81 18.12
C SER A 595 6.84 -31.40 18.99
N ALA A 596 7.48 -30.57 19.83
CA ALA A 596 8.52 -31.02 20.74
C ALA A 596 8.00 -32.05 21.76
N THR A 597 6.80 -31.84 22.28
CA THR A 597 6.13 -32.77 23.19
C THR A 597 5.84 -34.11 22.50
N ALA A 598 5.28 -34.07 21.30
CA ALA A 598 5.00 -35.28 20.51
C ALA A 598 6.29 -36.05 20.19
N PHE A 599 7.37 -35.38 19.75
CA PHE A 599 8.65 -36.08 19.53
C PHE A 599 9.21 -36.71 20.80
N LEU A 600 9.06 -36.04 21.95
CA LEU A 600 9.52 -36.56 23.23
C LEU A 600 8.72 -37.79 23.66
N ASP A 601 7.40 -37.77 23.48
CA ASP A 601 6.51 -38.91 23.76
C ASP A 601 6.72 -40.08 22.77
N ALA A 602 7.28 -39.82 21.58
CA ALA A 602 7.72 -40.81 20.60
C ALA A 602 9.13 -41.36 20.85
N ASP A 603 9.76 -41.06 22.00
CA ASP A 603 11.16 -41.38 22.34
C ASP A 603 12.20 -40.80 21.33
N ASN A 604 11.83 -39.82 20.51
CA ASN A 604 12.71 -39.15 19.55
C ASN A 604 13.32 -37.86 20.16
N HIS A 605 14.22 -38.05 21.12
CA HIS A 605 14.78 -36.96 21.93
C HIS A 605 15.53 -35.90 21.11
N ASP A 606 16.20 -36.29 20.02
CA ASP A 606 16.94 -35.36 19.18
C ASP A 606 16.01 -34.45 18.37
N ALA A 607 14.88 -34.98 17.87
CA ALA A 607 13.88 -34.17 17.20
C ALA A 607 13.16 -33.23 18.17
N ALA A 608 12.82 -33.69 19.37
CA ALA A 608 12.25 -32.86 20.43
C ALA A 608 13.18 -31.69 20.79
N SER A 609 14.48 -31.98 20.97
CA SER A 609 15.49 -30.95 21.24
C SER A 609 15.59 -29.92 20.11
N ARG A 610 15.54 -30.35 18.84
CA ARG A 610 15.57 -29.43 17.70
C ARG A 610 14.34 -28.53 17.65
N ALA A 611 13.13 -29.08 17.82
CA ALA A 611 11.89 -28.30 17.83
C ALA A 611 11.90 -27.24 18.95
N LEU A 612 12.39 -27.61 20.14
CA LEU A 612 12.57 -26.68 21.25
C LEU A 612 13.56 -25.56 20.94
N MET A 613 14.69 -25.88 20.29
CA MET A 613 15.67 -24.86 19.89
C MET A 613 15.13 -23.89 18.84
N VAL A 614 14.31 -24.38 17.90
CA VAL A 614 13.58 -23.50 16.96
C VAL A 614 12.65 -22.58 17.72
N PHE A 615 11.87 -23.09 18.68
CA PHE A 615 11.01 -22.25 19.52
C PHE A 615 11.82 -21.14 20.21
N ILE A 616 12.96 -21.46 20.81
CA ILE A 616 13.73 -20.48 21.55
C ILE A 616 14.42 -19.46 20.63
N ALA A 617 14.88 -19.89 19.46
CA ALA A 617 15.51 -19.01 18.49
C ALA A 617 14.51 -18.03 17.84
N THR A 618 13.21 -18.37 17.86
CA THR A 618 12.16 -17.53 17.29
C THR A 618 11.76 -16.40 18.26
N PRO A 619 11.78 -15.13 17.83
CA PRO A 619 11.33 -14.01 18.65
C PRO A 619 9.79 -13.95 18.66
N TRP A 620 9.18 -14.56 19.67
CA TRP A 620 7.72 -14.52 19.84
C TRP A 620 7.26 -13.18 20.41
N PRO A 621 6.25 -12.52 19.82
CA PRO A 621 5.71 -11.27 20.35
C PRO A 621 4.95 -11.48 21.66
N VAL A 622 4.27 -12.63 21.81
CA VAL A 622 3.51 -13.01 23.00
C VAL A 622 3.75 -14.49 23.29
N ILE A 623 4.11 -14.82 24.53
CA ILE A 623 4.13 -16.19 25.06
C ILE A 623 3.20 -16.20 26.27
N ASN A 624 2.16 -17.02 26.23
CA ASN A 624 1.21 -17.10 27.34
C ASN A 624 1.78 -17.97 28.48
N SER A 625 1.14 -17.90 29.65
CA SER A 625 1.58 -18.66 30.83
C SER A 625 1.53 -20.18 30.64
N ALA A 626 0.62 -20.67 29.79
CA ALA A 626 0.49 -22.09 29.49
C ALA A 626 1.67 -22.60 28.63
N ASP A 627 2.05 -21.85 27.60
CA ASP A 627 3.20 -22.12 26.75
C ASP A 627 4.50 -22.14 27.58
N LEU A 628 4.64 -21.20 28.53
CA LEU A 628 5.77 -21.17 29.46
C LEU A 628 5.83 -22.42 30.36
N GLN A 629 4.68 -22.93 30.82
CA GLN A 629 4.64 -24.15 31.62
C GLN A 629 5.06 -25.38 30.80
N VAL A 630 4.58 -25.50 29.55
CA VAL A 630 4.99 -26.59 28.66
C VAL A 630 6.49 -26.49 28.34
N LEU A 631 6.99 -25.29 28.07
CA LEU A 631 8.41 -25.02 27.84
C LEU A 631 9.27 -25.45 29.02
N GLN A 632 8.89 -25.08 30.25
CA GLN A 632 9.59 -25.46 31.48
C GLN A 632 9.60 -26.99 31.67
N TRP A 633 8.46 -27.64 31.45
CA TRP A 633 8.35 -29.10 31.58
C TRP A 633 9.22 -29.83 30.54
N LEU A 634 9.13 -29.43 29.26
CA LEU A 634 9.95 -29.98 28.18
C LEU A 634 11.44 -29.86 28.48
N TYR A 635 11.85 -28.69 28.97
CA TYR A 635 13.22 -28.43 29.37
C TYR A 635 13.71 -29.38 30.46
N GLN A 636 12.98 -29.46 31.58
CA GLN A 636 13.38 -30.31 32.71
C GLN A 636 13.44 -31.79 32.31
N ARG A 637 12.51 -32.23 31.46
CA ARG A 637 12.46 -33.61 30.99
C ARG A 637 13.61 -33.94 30.03
N LEU A 638 13.88 -33.10 29.04
CA LEU A 638 14.99 -33.30 28.11
C LEU A 638 16.35 -33.28 28.81
N ASN A 639 16.56 -32.37 29.76
CA ASN A 639 17.82 -32.29 30.52
C ASN A 639 18.07 -33.53 31.42
N LYS A 640 17.00 -34.18 31.91
CA LYS A 640 17.09 -35.46 32.65
C LYS A 640 17.49 -36.62 31.73
N ILE A 641 17.03 -36.61 30.47
CA ILE A 641 17.21 -37.72 29.51
C ILE A 641 18.55 -37.59 28.75
N ARG A 642 18.90 -36.38 28.32
CA ARG A 642 20.14 -36.07 27.58
C ARG A 642 20.78 -34.84 28.20
N LYS A 643 22.07 -34.95 28.55
CA LYS A 643 22.83 -33.79 28.99
C LYS A 643 22.91 -32.78 27.83
N LEU A 644 22.21 -31.66 27.98
CA LEU A 644 22.18 -30.60 26.99
C LEU A 644 23.58 -30.01 26.81
N ASN A 645 23.91 -29.58 25.59
CA ASN A 645 25.21 -28.97 25.30
C ASN A 645 25.29 -27.54 25.88
N ALA A 646 26.49 -26.96 25.90
CA ALA A 646 26.72 -25.65 26.53
C ALA A 646 25.97 -24.48 25.85
N GLU A 647 25.60 -24.62 24.57
CA GLU A 647 24.84 -23.62 23.83
C GLU A 647 23.34 -23.71 24.16
N GLU A 648 22.80 -24.93 24.16
CA GLU A 648 21.45 -25.26 24.64
C GLU A 648 21.28 -24.74 26.09
N GLN A 649 22.24 -25.02 26.98
CA GLN A 649 22.21 -24.55 28.37
C GLN A 649 22.22 -23.02 28.51
N ARG A 650 23.08 -22.29 27.78
CA ARG A 650 23.12 -20.81 27.83
C ARG A 650 21.82 -20.17 27.36
N VAL A 651 21.25 -20.70 26.29
CA VAL A 651 20.01 -20.21 25.71
C VAL A 651 18.84 -20.44 26.68
N LEU A 652 18.86 -21.55 27.41
CA LEU A 652 17.85 -21.91 28.41
C LEU A 652 18.01 -21.15 29.74
N GLU A 653 19.24 -20.90 30.20
CA GLU A 653 19.51 -20.05 31.38
C GLU A 653 19.03 -18.61 31.17
N LYS A 654 19.12 -18.10 29.94
CA LYS A 654 18.62 -16.76 29.57
C LYS A 654 17.09 -16.66 29.65
N ILE A 655 16.37 -17.76 29.42
CA ILE A 655 14.91 -17.85 29.59
C ILE A 655 14.55 -18.11 31.06
N GLY A 656 15.31 -18.95 31.75
CA GLY A 656 15.11 -19.23 33.18
C GLY A 656 15.33 -18.00 34.07
N GLY A 657 16.23 -17.09 33.69
CA GLY A 657 16.51 -15.85 34.42
C GLY A 657 15.41 -14.78 34.39
N SER A 658 14.36 -14.94 33.57
CA SER A 658 13.22 -14.01 33.52
C SER A 658 11.95 -14.51 34.23
N LEU A 659 12.00 -15.68 34.90
CA LEU A 659 10.84 -16.38 35.45
C LEU A 659 10.98 -16.58 36.97
N ASP A 660 10.80 -15.50 37.74
CA ASP A 660 10.53 -15.62 39.18
C ASP A 660 9.05 -16.01 39.41
N SER A 661 8.74 -17.31 39.33
CA SER A 661 7.51 -17.87 39.88
C SER A 661 7.72 -19.31 40.36
N PRO A 662 7.50 -19.60 41.65
CA PRO A 662 7.55 -20.96 42.17
C PRO A 662 6.23 -21.68 41.88
N THR A 663 6.33 -22.96 41.48
CA THR A 663 5.34 -24.06 41.59
C THR A 663 5.00 -24.77 40.27
N LEU A 664 5.90 -25.62 39.79
CA LEU A 664 5.53 -26.87 39.11
C LEU A 664 6.51 -27.95 39.61
N ARG A 665 5.98 -29.03 40.21
CA ARG A 665 6.80 -30.17 40.66
C ARG A 665 7.39 -30.86 39.43
N ALA A 666 8.67 -31.19 39.49
CA ALA A 666 9.52 -31.60 38.36
C ALA A 666 9.15 -32.92 37.63
N ASP A 667 8.01 -33.52 37.96
CA ASP A 667 7.61 -34.86 37.50
C ASP A 667 6.13 -34.95 37.05
N GLU A 668 5.34 -33.90 37.19
CA GLU A 668 3.95 -33.90 36.73
C GLU A 668 3.91 -33.36 35.30
N LYS A 669 3.69 -34.24 34.31
CA LYS A 669 3.41 -33.82 32.93
C LYS A 669 2.18 -32.92 33.02
N PRO A 670 2.27 -31.61 32.69
CA PRO A 670 1.06 -30.82 32.50
C PRO A 670 0.24 -31.64 31.52
N SER A 671 -1.03 -31.95 31.82
CA SER A 671 -1.84 -32.74 30.88
C SER A 671 -1.75 -32.03 29.55
N ALA A 672 -0.93 -32.54 28.62
CA ALA A 672 -0.33 -31.67 27.60
C ALA A 672 -1.45 -30.98 26.81
N LEU A 673 -2.54 -31.74 26.60
CA LEU A 673 -3.77 -31.32 25.96
C LEU A 673 -4.63 -30.36 26.79
N GLY A 674 -4.71 -30.52 28.11
CA GLY A 674 -5.41 -29.58 29.00
C GLY A 674 -4.68 -28.24 29.14
N VAL A 675 -3.37 -28.19 28.87
CA VAL A 675 -2.63 -26.91 28.81
C VAL A 675 -2.81 -26.21 27.46
N PHE A 676 -2.98 -26.98 26.38
CA PHE A 676 -3.34 -26.45 25.06
C PHE A 676 -4.84 -26.15 24.92
N CYS A 677 -5.69 -26.69 25.80
CA CYS A 677 -7.09 -26.34 25.92
C CYS A 677 -7.37 -25.54 27.19
N LEU A 678 -7.23 -24.22 27.10
CA LEU A 678 -7.57 -23.33 28.21
C LEU A 678 -9.10 -23.15 28.27
N ASP A 679 -9.76 -24.01 29.03
CA ASP A 679 -11.19 -23.96 29.26
C ASP A 679 -11.56 -22.67 30.04
N ARG A 680 -11.92 -21.59 29.32
CA ARG A 680 -12.38 -20.33 29.95
C ARG A 680 -13.83 -20.43 30.45
N ALA A 681 -14.51 -21.56 30.30
CA ALA A 681 -15.90 -21.74 30.70
C ALA A 681 -16.15 -21.85 32.22
N SER A 682 -15.11 -21.75 33.08
CA SER A 682 -15.26 -21.88 34.54
C SER A 682 -15.22 -20.59 35.37
N SER A 683 -15.25 -19.40 34.75
CA SER A 683 -15.61 -18.19 35.51
C SER A 683 -17.14 -18.08 35.63
N ASP A 684 -17.67 -18.87 36.57
CA ASP A 684 -19.01 -18.78 37.14
C ASP A 684 -19.33 -17.32 37.54
N PRO A 685 -20.38 -16.67 36.98
CA PRO A 685 -20.83 -15.38 37.46
C PRO A 685 -21.59 -15.64 38.77
N ARG A 686 -20.87 -15.64 39.90
CA ARG A 686 -21.58 -15.63 41.18
C ARG A 686 -22.44 -14.35 41.27
N PRO A 687 -23.70 -14.48 41.70
CA PRO A 687 -24.56 -13.33 41.89
C PRO A 687 -24.16 -12.62 43.19
N GLN A 688 -23.79 -11.34 43.08
CA GLN A 688 -24.11 -10.28 44.05
C GLN A 688 -23.82 -8.91 43.47
#